data_AF-A0A259U1H2-F1
#
_entry.id   AF-A0A259U1H2-F1
#
_cell.length_a   1.000
_cell.length_b   1.000
_cell.length_c   1.000
_cell.angle_alpha   90.00
_cell.angle_beta   90.00
_cell.angle_gamma   90.00
#
_symmetry.space_group_name_H-M   'P 1'
#
loop_
_entity.id
_entity.type
_entity.pdbx_description
1 polymer ?
#
loop_
_entity_poly.entity_id
_entity_poly.type
_entity_poly.pdbx_seq_one_letter_code
_entity_poly.pdbx_strand_id
1 'polypeptide(L)'
;MAKQKSLKKTLTLFDVYAVSTGAMFSSGFFLLPGLATAKAGPAAILAYLLAGVLILPAMFSVAELSTAMPKAGGAYYFLDRSLGPLAGTVGGLGTWLALVLKSAFALVGMGAYLVFFLDIPVKPLAVGFTVAFAALNIFGAKETTGLQRIFVAILVGVLGFFVIQGLIAVAGLGGEEVATQLTPFAPFGTSGLVGTIGLVFVSYAGLTKVASVAEEVQNPDRNIPLGMILSLLTATFIYVVGVFIMVAVLDPSELRSDLTPVATAAEAFFTWLPGRLGLLLIVIAAIAAFASTGNAGILSASRYPYAMAKDHLVTKRLGTLGRFGTPVPAVLVTSGLMIAVILLLDVEGIAKLASAFQLLIFGLLNVAVIVMRESRIAGYVPGYRSPLYPWLQIIGIITPVLLVAQLGGLAIGLSSLLILAGVAWYYYYVRPNPDVIREGAIYHLFARLGARQYDGLDGELRTILKDKGMADETSFERLVTRSAVLDVDAGTSYEETVRLASVLLAQHLPVTHDVLARGFEAGSRYGVTPVSHGAALPHQRLASVSGSHLVMVRSKTGIEIRFEDPENAHASGEVVNAIFFLISPEEPPGQHLRTLANIASRIDEDGFLDAWNGAETEPELKETLLAHDRYVSLAVEASGATAGLVGRPLRDVRFPAGTLVALIRRDGQIVVPSGSTVLEEGDRVTVIGDASGIVALNAEYGA
;
A
#
# COMPACT_ATOMS: atom_id res chain seq x y z
N MET A 1 -27.42 2.23 -6.11
CA MET A 1 -26.56 1.71 -5.03
C MET A 1 -27.24 0.54 -4.33
N ALA A 2 -26.77 -0.69 -4.53
CA ALA A 2 -27.27 -1.84 -3.78
C ALA A 2 -26.93 -1.65 -2.29
N LYS A 3 -27.93 -1.63 -1.40
CA LYS A 3 -27.74 -1.65 0.05
C LYS A 3 -26.81 -2.82 0.38
N GLN A 4 -25.55 -2.54 0.75
CA GLN A 4 -24.67 -3.54 1.34
C GLN A 4 -25.37 -4.07 2.59
N LYS A 5 -25.80 -5.34 2.56
CA LYS A 5 -26.34 -6.02 3.74
C LYS A 5 -25.22 -6.05 4.78
N SER A 6 -25.32 -5.22 5.83
CA SER A 6 -24.42 -5.30 6.97
C SER A 6 -24.64 -6.63 7.70
N LEU A 7 -23.55 -7.27 8.11
CA LEU A 7 -23.62 -8.47 8.94
C LEU A 7 -24.25 -8.14 10.30
N LYS A 8 -25.06 -9.05 10.84
CA LYS A 8 -25.69 -8.86 12.15
C LYS A 8 -24.61 -8.98 13.24
N LYS A 9 -24.54 -7.99 14.13
CA LYS A 9 -23.65 -7.98 15.30
C LYS A 9 -24.14 -8.94 16.39
N THR A 10 -23.77 -10.21 16.30
CA THR A 10 -24.24 -11.28 17.21
C THR A 10 -23.16 -11.80 18.15
N LEU A 11 -21.88 -11.51 17.90
CA LEU A 11 -20.76 -12.05 18.67
C LEU A 11 -20.47 -11.18 19.90
N THR A 12 -20.46 -11.82 21.07
CA THR A 12 -20.19 -11.25 22.39
C THR A 12 -18.70 -11.31 22.74
N LEU A 13 -18.30 -10.74 23.89
CA LEU A 13 -16.92 -10.86 24.40
C LEU A 13 -16.46 -12.32 24.52
N PHE A 14 -17.33 -13.21 25.01
CA PHE A 14 -16.99 -14.63 25.14
C PHE A 14 -16.76 -15.29 23.78
N ASP A 15 -17.46 -14.84 22.72
CA ASP A 15 -17.22 -15.33 21.36
C ASP A 15 -15.86 -14.89 20.84
N VAL A 16 -15.47 -13.63 21.07
CA VAL A 16 -14.14 -13.13 20.72
C VAL A 16 -13.06 -13.96 21.42
N TYR A 17 -13.24 -14.20 22.73
CA TYR A 17 -12.35 -15.06 23.51
C TYR A 17 -12.32 -16.49 22.95
N ALA A 18 -13.47 -17.10 22.69
CA ALA A 18 -13.56 -18.47 22.18
C ALA A 18 -12.91 -18.62 20.79
N VAL A 19 -13.16 -17.67 19.88
CA VAL A 19 -12.57 -17.69 18.52
C VAL A 19 -11.05 -17.58 18.58
N SER A 20 -10.52 -16.70 19.44
CA SER A 20 -9.08 -16.48 19.56
C SER A 20 -8.40 -17.64 20.29
N THR A 21 -8.95 -18.04 21.44
CA THR A 21 -8.44 -19.14 22.28
C THR A 21 -8.46 -20.48 21.57
N GLY A 22 -9.60 -20.85 20.96
CA GLY A 22 -9.71 -22.11 20.21
C GLY A 22 -8.75 -22.18 19.01
N ALA A 23 -8.43 -21.03 18.40
CA ALA A 23 -7.48 -20.97 17.30
C ALA A 23 -6.01 -21.04 17.75
N MET A 24 -5.70 -20.80 19.02
CA MET A 24 -4.33 -20.89 19.56
C MET A 24 -4.00 -22.33 20.00
N PHE A 25 -4.84 -22.93 20.84
CA PHE A 25 -4.55 -24.18 21.56
C PHE A 25 -4.32 -25.46 20.76
N SER A 26 -4.48 -25.45 19.44
CA SER A 26 -4.35 -26.61 18.57
C SER A 26 -2.90 -27.19 18.55
N SER A 27 -2.28 -27.29 17.38
CA SER A 27 -0.93 -27.84 17.23
C SER A 27 0.15 -27.07 17.99
N GLY A 28 -0.11 -25.84 18.41
CA GLY A 28 0.79 -25.05 19.25
C GLY A 28 1.08 -25.65 20.63
N PHE A 29 0.11 -26.32 21.25
CA PHE A 29 0.29 -26.94 22.57
C PHE A 29 0.43 -28.46 22.49
N PHE A 30 -0.36 -29.10 21.62
CA PHE A 30 -0.40 -30.56 21.57
C PHE A 30 0.78 -31.19 20.83
N LEU A 31 1.45 -30.46 19.92
CA LEU A 31 2.47 -31.02 19.03
C LEU A 31 3.84 -30.36 19.19
N LEU A 32 3.88 -29.02 19.32
CA LEU A 32 5.15 -28.27 19.35
C LEU A 32 6.04 -28.46 20.59
N PRO A 33 5.57 -28.82 21.81
CA PRO A 33 6.48 -28.95 22.95
C PRO A 33 7.63 -29.94 22.73
N GLY A 34 7.39 -31.06 22.06
CA GLY A 34 8.45 -32.02 21.73
C GLY A 34 9.49 -31.42 20.78
N LEU A 35 9.03 -30.76 19.71
CA LEU A 35 9.92 -30.06 18.77
C LEU A 35 10.66 -28.86 19.40
N ALA A 36 10.03 -28.16 20.33
CA ALA A 36 10.61 -27.02 21.02
C ALA A 36 11.71 -27.46 21.99
N THR A 37 11.47 -28.51 22.76
CA THR A 37 12.44 -29.09 23.70
C THR A 37 13.59 -29.80 22.97
N ALA A 38 13.35 -30.33 21.77
CA ALA A 38 14.42 -30.83 20.88
C ALA A 38 15.45 -29.76 20.52
N LYS A 39 15.06 -28.48 20.50
CA LYS A 39 15.91 -27.36 20.09
C LYS A 39 16.42 -26.47 21.21
N ALA A 40 15.65 -26.35 22.29
CA ALA A 40 15.98 -25.48 23.41
C ALA A 40 16.14 -26.22 24.74
N GLY A 41 15.82 -27.53 24.80
CA GLY A 41 15.73 -28.25 26.07
C GLY A 41 14.69 -27.59 27.00
N PRO A 42 14.95 -27.56 28.32
CA PRO A 42 14.07 -26.89 29.28
C PRO A 42 13.79 -25.40 28.98
N ALA A 43 14.70 -24.71 28.29
CA ALA A 43 14.51 -23.32 27.88
C ALA A 43 13.34 -23.13 26.90
N ALA A 44 12.73 -24.20 26.38
CA ALA A 44 11.45 -24.14 25.68
C ALA A 44 10.36 -23.45 26.51
N ILE A 45 10.36 -23.61 27.84
CA ILE A 45 9.43 -22.93 28.76
C ILE A 45 9.53 -21.40 28.58
N LEU A 46 10.76 -20.90 28.59
CA LEU A 46 11.04 -19.48 28.38
C LEU A 46 10.72 -19.04 26.95
N ALA A 47 10.94 -19.92 25.97
CA ALA A 47 10.62 -19.63 24.57
C ALA A 47 9.12 -19.36 24.36
N TYR A 48 8.24 -20.16 24.98
CA TYR A 48 6.80 -19.92 24.94
C TYR A 48 6.42 -18.60 25.63
N LEU A 49 6.96 -18.33 26.83
CA LEU A 49 6.71 -17.07 27.53
C LEU A 49 7.11 -15.86 26.67
N LEU A 50 8.32 -15.88 26.11
CA LEU A 50 8.83 -14.80 25.27
C LEU A 50 8.03 -14.67 23.97
N ALA A 51 7.62 -15.75 23.32
CA ALA A 51 6.73 -15.69 22.16
C ALA A 51 5.38 -15.03 22.50
N GLY A 52 4.81 -15.34 23.66
CA GLY A 52 3.58 -14.70 24.17
C GLY A 52 3.73 -13.21 24.47
N VAL A 53 4.92 -12.76 24.89
CA VAL A 53 5.21 -11.33 25.08
C VAL A 53 5.46 -10.64 23.74
N LEU A 54 6.22 -11.26 22.85
CA LEU A 54 6.65 -10.67 21.58
C LEU A 54 5.52 -10.55 20.55
N ILE A 55 4.37 -11.20 20.76
CA ILE A 55 3.17 -10.99 19.93
C ILE A 55 2.39 -9.72 20.30
N LEU A 56 2.63 -9.11 21.47
CA LEU A 56 1.88 -7.94 21.95
C LEU A 56 1.81 -6.78 20.93
N PRO A 57 2.91 -6.38 20.25
CA PRO A 57 2.83 -5.36 19.21
C PRO A 57 1.80 -5.66 18.12
N ALA A 58 1.82 -6.90 17.60
CA ALA A 58 0.89 -7.33 16.57
C ALA A 58 -0.54 -7.40 17.10
N MET A 59 -0.74 -7.90 18.33
CA MET A 59 -2.05 -7.94 18.99
C MET A 59 -2.66 -6.54 19.10
N PHE A 60 -1.91 -5.57 19.64
CA PHE A 60 -2.39 -4.20 19.81
C PHE A 60 -2.62 -3.50 18.47
N SER A 61 -1.75 -3.72 17.49
CA SER A 61 -1.92 -3.16 16.14
C SER A 61 -3.17 -3.72 15.45
N VAL A 62 -3.44 -5.01 15.58
CA VAL A 62 -4.66 -5.64 15.04
C VAL A 62 -5.91 -5.14 15.75
N ALA A 63 -5.88 -4.99 17.08
CA ALA A 63 -7.00 -4.44 17.82
C ALA A 63 -7.34 -3.00 17.38
N GLU A 64 -6.34 -2.16 17.15
CA GLU A 64 -6.55 -0.81 16.64
C GLU A 64 -7.13 -0.81 15.21
N LEU A 65 -6.52 -1.55 14.29
CA LEU A 65 -6.99 -1.63 12.90
C LEU A 65 -8.41 -2.21 12.80
N SER A 66 -8.71 -3.22 13.63
CA SER A 66 -10.02 -3.89 13.63
C SER A 66 -11.13 -3.03 14.22
N THR A 67 -10.81 -2.11 15.13
CA THR A 67 -11.78 -1.16 15.70
C THR A 67 -11.95 0.08 14.82
N ALA A 68 -10.91 0.52 14.12
CA ALA A 68 -11.02 1.59 13.11
C ALA A 68 -11.75 1.14 11.84
N MET A 69 -11.50 -0.09 11.39
CA MET A 69 -12.01 -0.64 10.13
C MET A 69 -12.62 -2.02 10.37
N PRO A 70 -13.78 -2.11 11.04
CA PRO A 70 -14.44 -3.37 11.34
C PRO A 70 -15.07 -3.91 10.06
N LYS A 71 -14.26 -4.41 9.12
CA LYS A 71 -14.68 -5.06 7.88
C LYS A 71 -14.18 -6.48 7.77
N ALA A 72 -14.96 -7.35 7.14
CA ALA A 72 -14.58 -8.71 6.81
C ALA A 72 -13.42 -8.69 5.80
N GLY A 73 -12.27 -9.24 6.18
CA GLY A 73 -11.07 -9.27 5.33
C GLY A 73 -9.74 -9.35 6.08
N GLY A 74 -9.75 -9.14 7.41
CA GLY A 74 -8.59 -9.39 8.28
C GLY A 74 -7.33 -8.66 7.83
N ALA A 75 -6.19 -9.34 7.94
CA ALA A 75 -4.88 -8.75 7.64
C ALA A 75 -4.76 -8.24 6.19
N TYR A 76 -5.31 -8.98 5.22
CA TYR A 76 -5.34 -8.56 3.82
C TYR A 76 -5.98 -7.18 3.66
N TYR A 77 -7.18 -7.00 4.21
CA TYR A 77 -7.92 -5.74 4.08
C TYR A 77 -7.17 -4.58 4.75
N PHE A 78 -6.55 -4.80 5.91
CA PHE A 78 -5.77 -3.76 6.56
C PHE A 78 -4.54 -3.35 5.75
N LEU A 79 -3.81 -4.31 5.18
CA LEU A 79 -2.62 -4.05 4.37
C LEU A 79 -2.96 -3.37 3.04
N ASP A 80 -4.02 -3.82 2.36
CA ASP A 80 -4.53 -3.20 1.14
C ASP A 80 -4.89 -1.73 1.37
N ARG A 81 -5.62 -1.42 2.45
CA ARG A 81 -6.07 -0.05 2.72
C ARG A 81 -5.00 0.87 3.29
N SER A 82 -4.03 0.33 4.01
CA SER A 82 -2.94 1.14 4.56
C SER A 82 -1.81 1.36 3.55
N LEU A 83 -1.33 0.29 2.91
CA LEU A 83 -0.10 0.28 2.11
C LEU A 83 -0.36 0.16 0.60
N GLY A 84 -1.60 -0.08 0.19
CA GLY A 84 -2.00 -0.18 -1.22
C GLY A 84 -1.99 -1.61 -1.77
N PRO A 85 -2.38 -1.79 -3.05
CA PRO A 85 -2.66 -3.12 -3.61
C PRO A 85 -1.44 -4.04 -3.73
N LEU A 86 -0.23 -3.50 -3.84
CA LEU A 86 1.01 -4.30 -3.83
C LEU A 86 1.18 -5.02 -2.49
N ALA A 87 1.15 -4.27 -1.39
CA ALA A 87 1.25 -4.81 -0.04
C ALA A 87 0.01 -5.65 0.32
N GLY A 88 -1.18 -5.28 -0.18
CA GLY A 88 -2.38 -6.11 -0.12
C GLY A 88 -2.19 -7.47 -0.80
N THR A 89 -1.53 -7.52 -1.96
CA THR A 89 -1.23 -8.77 -2.68
C THR A 89 -0.26 -9.65 -1.91
N VAL A 90 0.89 -9.10 -1.49
CA VAL A 90 1.91 -9.83 -0.71
C VAL A 90 1.32 -10.29 0.63
N GLY A 91 0.61 -9.41 1.32
CA GLY A 91 -0.04 -9.68 2.60
C GLY A 91 -1.16 -10.71 2.49
N GLY A 92 -1.96 -10.64 1.43
CA GLY A 92 -3.06 -11.57 1.15
C GLY A 92 -2.54 -12.99 0.86
N LEU A 93 -1.56 -13.11 -0.05
CA LEU A 93 -0.91 -14.40 -0.33
C LEU A 93 -0.21 -14.96 0.90
N GLY A 94 0.52 -14.12 1.65
CA GLY A 94 1.22 -14.56 2.86
C GLY A 94 0.28 -15.01 3.97
N THR A 95 -0.84 -14.30 4.18
CA THR A 95 -1.85 -14.71 5.17
C THR A 95 -2.55 -16.00 4.74
N TRP A 96 -2.85 -16.15 3.45
CA TRP A 96 -3.43 -17.38 2.90
C TRP A 96 -2.50 -18.59 3.12
N LEU A 97 -1.21 -18.46 2.79
CA LEU A 97 -0.22 -19.51 3.01
C LEU A 97 0.00 -19.82 4.49
N ALA A 98 0.06 -18.80 5.35
CA ALA A 98 0.19 -19.01 6.80
C ALA A 98 -0.97 -19.84 7.37
N LEU A 99 -2.20 -19.57 6.92
CA LEU A 99 -3.37 -20.34 7.31
C LEU A 99 -3.33 -21.77 6.74
N VAL A 100 -2.96 -21.95 5.47
CA VAL A 100 -2.78 -23.27 4.85
C VAL A 100 -1.80 -24.12 5.66
N LEU A 101 -0.62 -23.58 5.97
CA LEU A 101 0.41 -24.29 6.73
C LEU A 101 -0.05 -24.61 8.15
N LYS A 102 -0.66 -23.64 8.84
CA LYS A 102 -1.18 -23.84 10.20
C LYS A 102 -2.28 -24.90 10.24
N SER A 103 -3.19 -24.90 9.28
CA SER A 103 -4.28 -25.88 9.20
C SER A 103 -3.77 -27.27 8.83
N ALA A 104 -2.81 -27.36 7.90
CA ALA A 104 -2.12 -28.61 7.60
C ALA A 104 -1.42 -29.17 8.85
N PHE A 105 -0.74 -28.31 9.61
CA PHE A 105 -0.09 -28.68 10.87
C PHE A 105 -1.07 -29.23 11.90
N ALA A 106 -2.26 -28.63 12.02
CA ALA A 106 -3.31 -29.11 12.91
C ALA A 106 -3.83 -30.51 12.49
N LEU A 107 -4.02 -30.75 11.19
CA LEU A 107 -4.49 -32.05 10.69
C LEU A 107 -3.43 -33.16 10.82
N VAL A 108 -2.14 -32.81 10.69
CA VAL A 108 -1.03 -33.72 11.02
C VAL A 108 -1.05 -34.08 12.51
N GLY A 109 -1.25 -33.09 13.40
CA GLY A 109 -1.40 -33.34 14.83
C GLY A 109 -2.60 -34.22 15.16
N MET A 110 -3.74 -34.00 14.49
CA MET A 110 -4.92 -34.87 14.60
C MET A 110 -4.60 -36.32 14.25
N GLY A 111 -3.84 -36.52 13.17
CA GLY A 111 -3.35 -37.83 12.77
C GLY A 111 -2.47 -38.45 13.85
N ALA A 112 -1.48 -37.72 14.37
CA ALA A 112 -0.56 -38.19 15.40
C ALA A 112 -1.28 -38.71 16.66
N TYR A 113 -2.32 -38.00 17.11
CA TYR A 113 -3.12 -38.40 18.27
C TYR A 113 -4.06 -39.58 18.03
N LEU A 114 -4.45 -39.83 16.78
CA LEU A 114 -5.34 -40.96 16.45
C LEU A 114 -4.58 -42.27 16.20
N VAL A 115 -3.27 -42.20 15.95
CA VAL A 115 -2.44 -43.41 15.80
C VAL A 115 -2.41 -44.26 17.08
N PHE A 116 -2.67 -43.69 18.25
CA PHE A 116 -2.84 -44.45 19.50
C PHE A 116 -3.97 -45.50 19.42
N PHE A 117 -4.96 -45.30 18.54
CA PHE A 117 -6.13 -46.16 18.40
C PHE A 117 -6.28 -46.77 16.99
N LEU A 118 -5.62 -46.18 15.99
CA LEU A 118 -5.69 -46.58 14.59
C LEU A 118 -4.30 -46.93 14.09
N ASP A 119 -4.14 -48.13 13.53
CA ASP A 119 -2.87 -48.56 12.91
C ASP A 119 -2.74 -48.02 11.48
N ILE A 120 -2.73 -46.69 11.32
CA ILE A 120 -2.66 -45.99 10.04
C ILE A 120 -1.59 -44.89 10.14
N PRO A 121 -0.66 -44.76 9.17
CA PRO A 121 0.34 -43.70 9.22
C PRO A 121 -0.25 -42.28 9.27
N VAL A 122 0.42 -41.36 9.98
CA VAL A 122 -0.05 -40.00 10.24
C VAL A 122 -0.39 -39.21 8.98
N LYS A 123 0.47 -39.25 7.94
CA LYS A 123 0.28 -38.46 6.71
C LYS A 123 -0.98 -38.86 5.92
N PRO A 124 -1.22 -40.14 5.58
CA PRO A 124 -2.47 -40.60 4.98
C PRO A 124 -3.72 -40.17 5.76
N LEU A 125 -3.67 -40.29 7.10
CA LEU A 125 -4.78 -39.92 7.96
C LEU A 125 -5.06 -38.41 7.91
N ALA A 126 -4.02 -37.58 7.96
CA ALA A 126 -4.13 -36.13 7.82
C ALA A 126 -4.68 -35.70 6.44
N VAL A 127 -4.28 -36.38 5.37
CA VAL A 127 -4.85 -36.18 4.02
C VAL A 127 -6.33 -36.55 4.00
N GLY A 128 -6.71 -37.68 4.59
CA GLY A 128 -8.10 -38.11 4.72
C GLY A 128 -8.96 -37.06 5.44
N PHE A 129 -8.49 -36.52 6.55
CA PHE A 129 -9.17 -35.43 7.25
C PHE A 129 -9.25 -34.15 6.42
N THR A 130 -8.18 -33.81 5.68
CA THR A 130 -8.20 -32.64 4.79
C THR A 130 -9.30 -32.77 3.74
N VAL A 131 -9.44 -33.94 3.11
CA VAL A 131 -10.50 -34.22 2.13
C VAL A 131 -11.89 -34.19 2.78
N ALA A 132 -12.06 -34.80 3.96
CA ALA A 132 -13.33 -34.81 4.68
C ALA A 132 -13.79 -33.39 5.06
N PHE A 133 -12.89 -32.57 5.62
CA PHE A 133 -13.21 -31.19 5.96
C PHE A 133 -13.36 -30.30 4.72
N ALA A 134 -12.63 -30.54 3.63
CA ALA A 134 -12.86 -29.85 2.36
C ALA A 134 -14.27 -30.14 1.82
N ALA A 135 -14.70 -31.40 1.83
CA ALA A 135 -16.07 -31.78 1.46
C ALA A 135 -17.11 -31.10 2.35
N LEU A 136 -16.92 -31.13 3.68
CA LEU A 136 -17.77 -30.45 4.65
C LEU A 136 -17.93 -28.94 4.32
N ASN A 137 -16.83 -28.27 3.99
CA ASN A 137 -16.81 -26.86 3.61
C ASN A 137 -17.45 -26.61 2.24
N ILE A 138 -17.37 -27.54 1.30
CA ILE A 138 -18.03 -27.44 -0.01
C ILE A 138 -19.56 -27.54 0.17
N PHE A 139 -20.05 -28.48 0.99
CA PHE A 139 -21.48 -28.65 1.27
C PHE A 139 -22.07 -27.52 2.14
N GLY A 140 -21.24 -26.58 2.60
CA GLY A 140 -21.71 -25.40 3.32
C GLY A 140 -22.17 -25.68 4.75
N ALA A 141 -21.66 -26.74 5.37
CA ALA A 141 -21.86 -26.97 6.79
C ALA A 141 -21.17 -25.84 7.58
N LYS A 142 -21.99 -24.94 8.12
CA LYS A 142 -21.49 -23.83 8.94
C LYS A 142 -21.25 -24.34 10.36
N GLU A 143 -20.03 -24.21 10.84
CA GLU A 143 -19.73 -24.21 12.27
C GLU A 143 -20.62 -23.15 12.94
N THR A 144 -21.51 -23.57 13.84
CA THR A 144 -22.31 -22.62 14.61
C THR A 144 -21.45 -22.04 15.72
N THR A 145 -21.55 -20.73 15.94
CA THR A 145 -20.84 -20.04 17.03
C THR A 145 -21.06 -20.72 18.39
N GLY A 146 -22.25 -21.33 18.60
CA GLY A 146 -22.56 -22.12 19.79
C GLY A 146 -21.70 -23.38 19.96
N LEU A 147 -21.42 -24.13 18.89
CA LEU A 147 -20.53 -25.29 18.96
C LEU A 147 -19.09 -24.89 19.30
N GLN A 148 -18.60 -23.79 18.71
CA GLN A 148 -17.26 -23.26 19.02
C GLN A 148 -17.13 -22.90 20.51
N ARG A 149 -18.16 -22.28 21.11
CA ARG A 149 -18.18 -21.99 22.56
C ARG A 149 -18.02 -23.25 23.39
N ILE A 150 -18.77 -24.30 23.05
CA ILE A 150 -18.74 -25.58 23.77
C ILE A 150 -17.36 -26.22 23.64
N PHE A 151 -16.81 -26.32 22.43
CA PHE A 151 -15.50 -26.92 22.19
C PHE A 151 -14.39 -26.20 22.95
N VAL A 152 -14.40 -24.87 22.97
CA VAL A 152 -13.38 -24.11 23.71
C VAL A 152 -13.56 -24.24 25.22
N ALA A 153 -14.79 -24.23 25.73
CA ALA A 153 -15.05 -24.42 27.15
C ALA A 153 -14.55 -25.80 27.63
N ILE A 154 -14.85 -26.86 26.87
CA ILE A 154 -14.37 -28.22 27.16
C ILE A 154 -12.85 -28.27 27.08
N LEU A 155 -12.26 -27.70 26.01
CA LEU A 155 -10.81 -27.69 25.81
C LEU A 155 -10.08 -27.00 26.95
N VAL A 156 -10.50 -25.78 27.32
CA VAL A 156 -9.90 -25.03 28.43
C VAL A 156 -10.12 -25.76 29.76
N GLY A 157 -11.28 -26.40 29.95
CA GLY A 157 -11.54 -27.22 31.14
C GLY A 157 -10.61 -28.43 31.25
N VAL A 158 -10.43 -29.18 30.17
CA VAL A 158 -9.51 -30.34 30.10
C VAL A 158 -8.06 -29.90 30.30
N LEU A 159 -7.64 -28.80 29.66
CA LEU A 159 -6.28 -28.30 29.83
C LEU A 159 -6.04 -27.71 31.22
N GLY A 160 -7.05 -27.08 31.83
CA GLY A 160 -7.01 -26.66 33.22
C GLY A 160 -6.83 -27.86 34.16
N PHE A 161 -7.58 -28.94 33.92
CA PHE A 161 -7.43 -30.19 34.66
C PHE A 161 -6.04 -30.82 34.48
N PHE A 162 -5.51 -30.85 33.25
CA PHE A 162 -4.15 -31.28 32.95
C PHE A 162 -3.11 -30.47 33.74
N VAL A 163 -3.23 -29.13 33.75
CA VAL A 163 -2.31 -28.25 34.47
C VAL A 163 -2.36 -28.51 35.98
N ILE A 164 -3.55 -28.60 36.57
CA ILE A 164 -3.69 -28.85 38.02
C ILE A 164 -3.04 -30.18 38.40
N GLN A 165 -3.33 -31.24 37.65
CA GLN A 165 -2.88 -32.60 37.95
C GLN A 165 -1.39 -32.77 37.68
N GLY A 166 -0.88 -32.15 36.60
CA GLY A 166 0.55 -32.11 36.33
C GLY A 166 1.34 -31.34 37.40
N LEU A 167 0.81 -30.23 37.93
CA LEU A 167 1.46 -29.52 39.04
C LEU A 167 1.50 -30.35 40.33
N ILE A 168 0.44 -31.11 40.61
CA ILE A 168 0.43 -32.07 41.75
C ILE A 168 1.49 -33.15 41.54
N ALA A 169 1.60 -33.68 40.32
CA ALA A 169 2.61 -34.68 39.98
C ALA A 169 4.04 -34.14 40.15
N VAL A 170 4.31 -32.94 39.62
CA VAL A 170 5.62 -32.26 39.77
C VAL A 170 5.95 -32.02 41.25
N ALA A 171 4.97 -31.63 42.07
CA ALA A 171 5.19 -31.48 43.51
C ALA A 171 5.51 -32.83 44.20
N GLY A 172 5.06 -33.95 43.64
CA GLY A 172 5.33 -35.30 44.13
C GLY A 172 6.73 -35.85 43.80
N LEU A 173 7.38 -35.39 42.72
CA LEU A 173 8.73 -35.81 42.30
C LEU A 173 9.84 -35.31 43.26
N GLY A 174 9.57 -34.24 44.03
CA GLY A 174 10.57 -33.59 44.88
C GLY A 174 11.51 -32.66 44.11
N GLY A 175 12.11 -31.69 44.83
CA GLY A 175 12.85 -30.59 44.20
C GLY A 175 14.13 -31.00 43.46
N GLU A 176 14.79 -32.08 43.89
CA GLU A 176 16.04 -32.56 43.30
C GLU A 176 15.83 -33.22 41.93
N GLU A 177 14.78 -34.02 41.79
CA GLU A 177 14.41 -34.66 40.52
C GLU A 177 14.01 -33.60 39.49
N VAL A 178 13.17 -32.64 39.88
CA VAL A 178 12.79 -31.51 39.01
C VAL A 178 14.01 -30.67 38.62
N ALA A 179 14.92 -30.39 39.55
CA ALA A 179 16.15 -29.66 39.25
C ALA A 179 17.05 -30.41 38.26
N THR A 180 17.10 -31.74 38.36
CA THR A 180 17.85 -32.60 37.44
C THR A 180 17.27 -32.51 36.03
N GLN A 181 15.94 -32.61 35.88
CA GLN A 181 15.26 -32.48 34.59
C GLN A 181 15.45 -31.10 33.94
N LEU A 182 15.55 -30.05 34.76
CA LEU A 182 15.80 -28.68 34.30
C LEU A 182 17.28 -28.38 34.04
N THR A 183 18.21 -29.30 34.29
CA THR A 183 19.65 -29.04 34.20
C THR A 183 20.32 -29.87 33.09
N PRO A 184 21.06 -29.25 32.15
CA PRO A 184 21.19 -27.80 31.95
C PRO A 184 19.88 -27.19 31.43
N PHE A 185 19.56 -25.95 31.85
CA PHE A 185 18.31 -25.30 31.45
C PHE A 185 18.30 -24.92 29.96
N ALA A 186 19.43 -24.40 29.45
CA ALA A 186 19.58 -23.98 28.06
C ALA A 186 20.73 -24.75 27.38
N PRO A 187 20.59 -26.08 27.13
CA PRO A 187 21.67 -26.93 26.58
C PRO A 187 22.16 -26.45 25.21
N PHE A 188 21.31 -25.77 24.44
CA PHE A 188 21.60 -25.28 23.08
C PHE A 188 21.90 -23.78 23.04
N GLY A 189 22.13 -23.16 24.21
CA GLY A 189 22.46 -21.74 24.34
C GLY A 189 21.36 -20.79 23.85
N THR A 190 21.76 -19.52 23.64
CA THR A 190 20.85 -18.45 23.21
C THR A 190 20.33 -18.66 21.79
N SER A 191 21.13 -19.25 20.90
CA SER A 191 20.70 -19.55 19.52
C SER A 191 19.54 -20.55 19.50
N GLY A 192 19.62 -21.62 20.31
CA GLY A 192 18.53 -22.59 20.44
C GLY A 192 17.26 -21.95 21.01
N LEU A 193 17.40 -21.09 22.03
CA LEU A 193 16.27 -20.35 22.59
C LEU A 193 15.59 -19.45 21.54
N VAL A 194 16.35 -18.59 20.84
CA VAL A 194 15.77 -17.63 19.88
C VAL A 194 15.15 -18.34 18.67
N GLY A 195 15.79 -19.41 18.17
CA GLY A 195 15.21 -20.26 17.12
C GLY A 195 13.89 -20.91 17.55
N THR A 196 13.82 -21.36 18.81
CA THR A 196 12.59 -21.94 19.37
C THR A 196 11.50 -20.89 19.59
N ILE A 197 11.83 -19.66 20.01
CA ILE A 197 10.85 -18.55 20.08
C ILE A 197 10.18 -18.34 18.72
N GLY A 198 10.99 -18.30 17.65
CA GLY A 198 10.48 -18.22 16.28
C GLY A 198 9.61 -19.41 15.92
N LEU A 199 10.03 -20.63 16.27
CA LEU A 199 9.29 -21.87 15.96
C LEU A 199 7.92 -21.88 16.63
N VAL A 200 7.85 -21.61 17.93
CA VAL A 200 6.61 -21.69 18.72
C VAL A 200 5.67 -20.51 18.50
N PHE A 201 6.09 -19.49 17.75
CA PHE A 201 5.28 -18.31 17.46
C PHE A 201 3.95 -18.64 16.77
N VAL A 202 3.90 -19.70 15.94
CA VAL A 202 2.67 -20.18 15.31
C VAL A 202 1.59 -20.57 16.33
N SER A 203 1.97 -20.98 17.55
CA SER A 203 1.02 -21.28 18.64
C SER A 203 0.16 -20.07 18.99
N TYR A 204 0.74 -18.88 18.88
CA TYR A 204 0.07 -17.62 19.19
C TYR A 204 -0.63 -16.99 17.98
N ALA A 205 -0.39 -17.49 16.77
CA ALA A 205 -0.95 -16.95 15.52
C ALA A 205 -2.49 -16.89 15.50
N GLY A 206 -3.16 -17.76 16.27
CA GLY A 206 -4.63 -17.78 16.37
C GLY A 206 -5.24 -16.52 16.96
N LEU A 207 -4.47 -15.75 17.72
CA LEU A 207 -4.92 -14.58 18.47
C LEU A 207 -5.60 -13.52 17.58
N THR A 208 -5.09 -13.31 16.37
CA THR A 208 -5.58 -12.24 15.47
C THR A 208 -6.74 -12.69 14.58
N LYS A 209 -7.21 -13.94 14.72
CA LYS A 209 -8.32 -14.49 13.93
C LYS A 209 -9.62 -13.69 14.10
N VAL A 210 -9.83 -13.09 15.28
CA VAL A 210 -11.02 -12.26 15.55
C VAL A 210 -11.17 -11.09 14.57
N ALA A 211 -10.07 -10.56 14.01
CA ALA A 211 -10.14 -9.49 13.02
C ALA A 211 -10.99 -9.85 11.79
N SER A 212 -11.06 -11.15 11.43
CA SER A 212 -11.86 -11.62 10.30
C SER A 212 -13.37 -11.61 10.55
N VAL A 213 -13.81 -11.53 11.81
CA VAL A 213 -15.21 -11.51 12.23
C VAL A 213 -15.59 -10.21 12.94
N ALA A 214 -14.74 -9.18 12.85
CA ALA A 214 -14.94 -7.90 13.54
C ALA A 214 -16.28 -7.22 13.21
N GLU A 215 -16.82 -7.40 11.99
CA GLU A 215 -18.15 -6.90 11.59
C GLU A 215 -19.30 -7.48 12.42
N GLU A 216 -19.14 -8.72 12.90
CA GLU A 216 -20.16 -9.47 13.64
C GLU A 216 -20.06 -9.25 15.16
N VAL A 217 -19.03 -8.55 15.64
CA VAL A 217 -18.77 -8.31 17.06
C VAL A 217 -19.63 -7.17 17.60
N GLN A 218 -20.31 -7.44 18.72
CA GLN A 218 -21.00 -6.44 19.54
C GLN A 218 -19.96 -5.60 20.28
N ASN A 219 -20.13 -4.28 20.31
CA ASN A 219 -19.19 -3.34 20.96
C ASN A 219 -17.72 -3.65 20.63
N PRO A 220 -17.33 -3.64 19.33
CA PRO A 220 -16.01 -4.09 18.88
C PRO A 220 -14.86 -3.35 19.57
N ASP A 221 -15.03 -2.06 19.86
CA ASP A 221 -14.06 -1.18 20.52
C ASP A 221 -13.59 -1.71 21.88
N ARG A 222 -14.47 -2.40 22.60
CA ARG A 222 -14.18 -3.01 23.90
C ARG A 222 -13.94 -4.50 23.79
N ASN A 223 -14.80 -5.21 23.06
CA ASN A 223 -14.83 -6.67 23.09
C ASN A 223 -13.66 -7.29 22.31
N ILE A 224 -13.21 -6.68 21.22
CA ILE A 224 -12.04 -7.16 20.47
C ILE A 224 -10.76 -7.10 21.33
N PRO A 225 -10.33 -5.94 21.84
CA PRO A 225 -9.08 -5.86 22.62
C PRO A 225 -9.14 -6.70 23.89
N LEU A 226 -10.25 -6.66 24.65
CA LEU A 226 -10.38 -7.45 25.89
C LEU A 226 -10.36 -8.95 25.61
N GLY A 227 -11.08 -9.42 24.59
CA GLY A 227 -11.12 -10.85 24.28
C GLY A 227 -9.77 -11.37 23.77
N MET A 228 -9.01 -10.55 23.02
CA MET A 228 -7.63 -10.88 22.62
C MET A 228 -6.70 -10.96 23.84
N ILE A 229 -6.72 -9.97 24.75
CA ILE A 229 -5.90 -9.97 25.96
C ILE A 229 -6.20 -11.19 26.83
N LEU A 230 -7.47 -11.47 27.10
CA LEU A 230 -7.88 -12.63 27.89
C LEU A 230 -7.39 -13.94 27.26
N SER A 231 -7.55 -14.08 25.93
CA SER A 231 -7.10 -15.27 25.22
C SER A 231 -5.57 -15.45 25.29
N LEU A 232 -4.82 -14.35 25.12
CA LEU A 232 -3.36 -14.38 25.20
C LEU A 232 -2.87 -14.76 26.60
N LEU A 233 -3.48 -14.23 27.65
CA LEU A 233 -3.13 -14.57 29.03
C LEU A 233 -3.42 -16.05 29.33
N THR A 234 -4.61 -16.54 28.97
CA THR A 234 -4.96 -17.95 29.16
C THR A 234 -4.03 -18.88 28.37
N ALA A 235 -3.78 -18.59 27.09
CA ALA A 235 -2.88 -19.40 26.26
C ALA A 235 -1.45 -19.39 26.80
N THR A 236 -0.91 -18.22 27.13
CA THR A 236 0.46 -18.12 27.65
C THR A 236 0.61 -18.87 28.96
N PHE A 237 -0.36 -18.75 29.87
CA PHE A 237 -0.34 -19.49 31.14
C PHE A 237 -0.32 -21.00 30.90
N ILE A 238 -1.26 -21.54 30.12
CA ILE A 238 -1.35 -22.98 29.88
C ILE A 238 -0.14 -23.49 29.11
N TYR A 239 0.39 -22.73 28.14
CA TYR A 239 1.58 -23.14 27.40
C TYR A 239 2.82 -23.19 28.29
N VAL A 240 3.10 -22.13 29.05
CA VAL A 240 4.30 -22.05 29.89
C VAL A 240 4.25 -23.12 30.99
N VAL A 241 3.12 -23.23 31.69
CA VAL A 241 2.97 -24.21 32.78
C VAL A 241 2.90 -25.63 32.23
N GLY A 242 2.18 -25.86 31.14
CA GLY A 242 2.08 -27.19 30.53
C GLY A 242 3.40 -27.69 29.98
N VAL A 243 4.18 -26.83 29.29
CA VAL A 243 5.53 -27.19 28.83
C VAL A 243 6.46 -27.45 30.02
N PHE A 244 6.36 -26.66 31.09
CA PHE A 244 7.09 -26.92 32.34
C PHE A 244 6.76 -28.29 32.92
N ILE A 245 5.49 -28.67 33.00
CA ILE A 245 5.05 -30.00 33.47
C ILE A 245 5.66 -31.09 32.59
N MET A 246 5.58 -30.97 31.26
CA MET A 246 6.12 -31.98 30.34
C MET A 246 7.63 -32.14 30.52
N VAL A 247 8.36 -31.03 30.62
CA VAL A 247 9.82 -31.04 30.85
C VAL A 247 10.18 -31.64 32.21
N ALA A 248 9.38 -31.38 33.25
CA ALA A 248 9.65 -31.86 34.60
C ALA A 248 9.30 -33.34 34.82
N VAL A 249 8.31 -33.87 34.10
CA VAL A 249 7.79 -35.24 34.32
C VAL A 249 8.35 -36.25 33.33
N LEU A 250 8.65 -35.85 32.10
CA LEU A 250 9.05 -36.78 31.03
C LEU A 250 10.56 -36.87 30.87
N ASP A 251 11.03 -38.03 30.42
CA ASP A 251 12.44 -38.21 30.06
C ASP A 251 12.82 -37.28 28.89
N PRO A 252 13.96 -36.57 28.96
CA PRO A 252 14.36 -35.64 27.91
C PRO A 252 14.63 -36.28 26.55
N SER A 253 15.00 -37.56 26.48
CA SER A 253 15.21 -38.25 25.20
C SER A 253 13.89 -38.61 24.53
N GLU A 254 12.91 -39.08 25.31
CA GLU A 254 11.57 -39.42 24.82
C GLU A 254 10.81 -38.17 24.37
N LEU A 255 10.81 -37.12 25.18
CA LEU A 255 10.08 -35.87 24.92
C LEU A 255 10.51 -35.19 23.60
N ARG A 256 11.80 -35.23 23.26
CA ARG A 256 12.32 -34.55 22.05
C ARG A 256 11.84 -35.17 20.74
N SER A 257 11.51 -36.46 20.74
CA SER A 257 10.99 -37.18 19.57
C SER A 257 9.47 -37.30 19.56
N ASP A 258 8.80 -36.86 20.61
CA ASP A 258 7.37 -37.09 20.81
C ASP A 258 6.52 -36.07 20.04
N LEU A 259 5.62 -36.59 19.21
CA LEU A 259 4.60 -35.80 18.50
C LEU A 259 3.31 -35.62 19.31
N THR A 260 3.24 -36.24 20.48
CA THR A 260 2.06 -36.27 21.36
C THR A 260 2.41 -35.97 22.83
N PRO A 261 3.29 -34.97 23.13
CA PRO A 261 3.86 -34.75 24.47
C PRO A 261 2.82 -34.55 25.57
N VAL A 262 1.67 -33.95 25.26
CA VAL A 262 0.58 -33.78 26.24
C VAL A 262 -0.04 -35.14 26.61
N ALA A 263 -0.19 -36.04 25.65
CA ALA A 263 -0.75 -37.37 25.88
C ALA A 263 0.21 -38.22 26.70
N THR A 264 1.49 -38.21 26.34
CA THR A 264 2.55 -38.94 27.06
C THR A 264 2.70 -38.44 28.50
N ALA A 265 2.68 -37.12 28.71
CA ALA A 265 2.66 -36.55 30.07
C ALA A 265 1.43 -36.99 30.85
N ALA A 266 0.25 -36.98 30.21
CA ALA A 266 -0.97 -37.43 30.83
C ALA A 266 -0.95 -38.91 31.21
N GLU A 267 -0.33 -39.78 30.41
CA GLU A 267 -0.10 -41.18 30.80
C GLU A 267 0.83 -41.32 32.00
N ALA A 268 1.84 -40.46 32.11
CA ALA A 268 2.79 -40.48 33.22
C ALA A 268 2.15 -40.15 34.59
N PHE A 269 1.17 -39.23 34.64
CA PHE A 269 0.59 -38.78 35.91
C PHE A 269 -0.91 -39.05 36.13
N PHE A 270 -1.68 -39.49 35.13
CA PHE A 270 -3.07 -39.94 35.33
C PHE A 270 -3.19 -41.42 35.69
N THR A 271 -2.20 -41.99 36.37
CA THR A 271 -2.16 -43.41 36.76
C THR A 271 -3.27 -43.81 37.73
N TRP A 272 -3.87 -42.84 38.43
CA TRP A 272 -5.00 -43.06 39.35
C TRP A 272 -6.36 -43.20 38.65
N LEU A 273 -6.49 -42.78 37.39
CA LEU A 273 -7.71 -42.98 36.62
C LEU A 273 -7.73 -44.43 36.08
N PRO A 274 -8.87 -45.13 36.17
CA PRO A 274 -8.93 -46.52 35.72
C PRO A 274 -8.71 -46.63 34.21
N GLY A 275 -7.89 -47.58 33.80
CA GLY A 275 -7.57 -47.83 32.39
C GLY A 275 -6.85 -46.65 31.72
N ARG A 276 -7.06 -46.47 30.40
CA ARG A 276 -6.47 -45.37 29.61
C ARG A 276 -7.36 -44.13 29.56
N LEU A 277 -8.16 -43.87 30.60
CA LEU A 277 -9.12 -42.75 30.59
C LEU A 277 -8.45 -41.38 30.58
N GLY A 278 -7.31 -41.21 31.28
CA GLY A 278 -6.54 -39.96 31.23
C GLY A 278 -6.04 -39.65 29.82
N LEU A 279 -5.46 -40.65 29.14
CA LEU A 279 -5.07 -40.57 27.73
C LEU A 279 -6.27 -40.24 26.84
N LEU A 280 -7.38 -40.97 26.98
CA LEU A 280 -8.58 -40.78 26.16
C LEU A 280 -9.13 -39.35 26.28
N LEU A 281 -9.16 -38.80 27.50
CA LEU A 281 -9.62 -37.44 27.76
C LEU A 281 -8.76 -36.39 27.04
N ILE A 282 -7.44 -36.56 27.06
CA ILE A 282 -6.50 -35.69 26.34
C ILE A 282 -6.61 -35.87 24.83
N VAL A 283 -6.74 -37.10 24.34
CA VAL A 283 -6.90 -37.37 22.91
C VAL A 283 -8.21 -36.76 22.38
N ILE A 284 -9.32 -36.87 23.11
CA ILE A 284 -10.59 -36.23 22.73
C ILE A 284 -10.43 -34.71 22.67
N ALA A 285 -9.78 -34.10 23.66
CA ALA A 285 -9.53 -32.67 23.68
C ALA A 285 -8.62 -32.22 22.52
N ALA A 286 -7.57 -32.98 22.24
CA ALA A 286 -6.65 -32.74 21.13
C ALA A 286 -7.39 -32.83 19.79
N ILE A 287 -8.15 -33.90 19.55
CA ILE A 287 -8.97 -34.11 18.35
C ILE A 287 -9.96 -32.96 18.17
N ALA A 288 -10.66 -32.52 19.23
CA ALA A 288 -11.58 -31.38 19.16
C ALA A 288 -10.85 -30.08 18.78
N ALA A 289 -9.69 -29.81 19.38
CA ALA A 289 -8.87 -28.64 19.07
C ALA A 289 -8.33 -28.65 17.63
N PHE A 290 -7.84 -29.81 17.17
CA PHE A 290 -7.35 -30.00 15.81
C PHE A 290 -8.45 -29.94 14.77
N ALA A 291 -9.60 -30.60 15.01
CA ALA A 291 -10.76 -30.54 14.13
C ALA A 291 -11.27 -29.10 13.96
N SER A 292 -11.42 -28.37 15.08
CA SER A 292 -11.83 -26.96 15.05
C SER A 292 -10.85 -26.10 14.24
N THR A 293 -9.54 -26.27 14.44
CA THR A 293 -8.53 -25.46 13.73
C THR A 293 -8.36 -25.87 12.27
N GLY A 294 -8.39 -27.16 11.95
CA GLY A 294 -8.31 -27.67 10.59
C GLY A 294 -9.52 -27.26 9.75
N ASN A 295 -10.73 -27.51 10.26
CA ASN A 295 -11.98 -27.16 9.57
C ASN A 295 -12.15 -25.65 9.42
N ALA A 296 -12.07 -24.89 10.53
CA ALA A 296 -12.21 -23.43 10.47
C ALA A 296 -11.05 -22.78 9.73
N GLY A 297 -9.91 -23.46 9.64
CA GLY A 297 -8.76 -23.09 8.86
C GLY A 297 -8.98 -23.18 7.36
N ILE A 298 -9.51 -24.30 6.84
CA ILE A 298 -9.93 -24.42 5.43
C ILE A 298 -10.98 -23.35 5.09
N LEU A 299 -11.97 -23.16 5.97
CA LEU A 299 -13.00 -22.15 5.80
C LEU A 299 -12.40 -20.73 5.75
N SER A 300 -11.46 -20.40 6.64
CA SER A 300 -10.86 -19.07 6.72
C SER A 300 -9.87 -18.83 5.59
N ALA A 301 -8.98 -19.79 5.32
CA ALA A 301 -7.98 -19.73 4.27
C ALA A 301 -8.62 -19.55 2.89
N SER A 302 -9.69 -20.29 2.57
CA SER A 302 -10.38 -20.16 1.28
C SER A 302 -11.10 -18.82 1.07
N ARG A 303 -11.39 -18.06 2.14
CA ARG A 303 -11.97 -16.71 2.03
C ARG A 303 -10.98 -15.66 1.53
N TYR A 304 -9.67 -15.85 1.73
CA TYR A 304 -8.66 -14.92 1.23
C TYR A 304 -8.58 -14.89 -0.31
N PRO A 305 -8.33 -16.01 -1.02
CA PRO A 305 -8.32 -15.99 -2.48
C PRO A 305 -9.70 -15.62 -3.06
N TYR A 306 -10.79 -15.95 -2.37
CA TYR A 306 -12.13 -15.48 -2.74
C TYR A 306 -12.28 -13.94 -2.66
N ALA A 307 -11.85 -13.32 -1.55
CA ALA A 307 -11.88 -11.87 -1.38
C ALA A 307 -10.92 -11.16 -2.35
N MET A 308 -9.71 -11.68 -2.51
CA MET A 308 -8.73 -11.19 -3.48
C MET A 308 -9.26 -11.28 -4.92
N ALA A 309 -10.04 -12.31 -5.28
CA ALA A 309 -10.65 -12.42 -6.60
C ALA A 309 -11.72 -11.35 -6.85
N LYS A 310 -12.45 -10.95 -5.80
CA LYS A 310 -13.42 -9.85 -5.86
C LYS A 310 -12.76 -8.48 -6.00
N ASP A 311 -11.55 -8.34 -5.47
CA ASP A 311 -10.71 -7.15 -5.62
C ASP A 311 -9.77 -7.25 -6.83
N HIS A 312 -10.00 -8.23 -7.72
CA HIS A 312 -9.26 -8.44 -8.96
C HIS A 312 -7.75 -8.66 -8.81
N LEU A 313 -7.30 -9.05 -7.60
CA LEU A 313 -5.90 -9.37 -7.30
C LEU A 313 -5.48 -10.78 -7.71
N VAL A 314 -6.44 -11.69 -7.89
CA VAL A 314 -6.22 -13.06 -8.39
C VAL A 314 -7.24 -13.42 -9.46
N THR A 315 -7.15 -14.61 -10.05
CA THR A 315 -8.06 -15.07 -11.11
C THR A 315 -9.53 -15.03 -10.68
N LYS A 316 -10.41 -14.47 -11.53
CA LYS A 316 -11.86 -14.30 -11.27
C LYS A 316 -12.57 -15.62 -10.88
N ARG A 317 -12.05 -16.78 -11.34
CA ARG A 317 -12.56 -18.13 -10.99
C ARG A 317 -12.54 -18.42 -9.49
N LEU A 318 -11.57 -17.90 -8.74
CA LEU A 318 -11.51 -18.10 -7.29
C LEU A 318 -12.63 -17.35 -6.54
N GLY A 319 -13.26 -16.38 -7.20
CA GLY A 319 -14.40 -15.61 -6.69
C GLY A 319 -15.76 -16.25 -6.97
N THR A 320 -15.84 -17.38 -7.70
CA THR A 320 -17.13 -18.00 -8.04
C THR A 320 -17.69 -18.82 -6.88
N LEU A 321 -18.98 -18.67 -6.62
CA LEU A 321 -19.71 -19.47 -5.63
C LEU A 321 -20.33 -20.70 -6.29
N GLY A 322 -20.23 -21.85 -5.62
CA GLY A 322 -20.92 -23.08 -6.02
C GLY A 322 -22.38 -23.11 -5.58
N ARG A 323 -23.05 -24.26 -5.82
CA ARG A 323 -24.47 -24.49 -5.51
C ARG A 323 -24.86 -24.22 -4.04
N PHE A 324 -23.94 -24.45 -3.11
CA PHE A 324 -24.17 -24.28 -1.66
C PHE A 324 -23.78 -22.88 -1.13
N GLY A 325 -23.47 -21.93 -2.02
CA GLY A 325 -23.06 -20.57 -1.62
C GLY A 325 -21.64 -20.49 -1.06
N THR A 326 -20.81 -21.51 -1.29
CA THR A 326 -19.42 -21.63 -0.84
C THR A 326 -18.46 -21.44 -2.02
N PRO A 327 -17.24 -20.88 -1.82
CA PRO A 327 -16.30 -20.64 -2.91
C PRO A 327 -15.54 -21.92 -3.27
N VAL A 328 -16.20 -22.85 -3.97
CA VAL A 328 -15.68 -24.20 -4.25
C VAL A 328 -14.27 -24.20 -4.86
N PRO A 329 -13.95 -23.40 -5.90
CA PRO A 329 -12.59 -23.39 -6.45
C PRO A 329 -11.54 -22.94 -5.42
N ALA A 330 -11.85 -21.97 -4.58
CA ALA A 330 -10.96 -21.52 -3.53
C ALA A 330 -10.74 -22.60 -2.45
N VAL A 331 -11.79 -23.35 -2.10
CA VAL A 331 -11.68 -24.49 -1.17
C VAL A 331 -10.81 -25.60 -1.76
N LEU A 332 -10.99 -25.93 -3.05
CA LEU A 332 -10.20 -26.96 -3.73
C LEU A 332 -8.72 -26.58 -3.83
N VAL A 333 -8.39 -25.36 -4.25
CA VAL A 333 -7.00 -24.89 -4.33
C VAL A 333 -6.35 -24.85 -2.95
N THR A 334 -7.07 -24.36 -1.94
CA THR A 334 -6.58 -24.32 -0.55
C THR A 334 -6.30 -25.74 -0.02
N SER A 335 -7.25 -26.67 -0.21
CA SER A 335 -7.13 -28.04 0.28
C SER A 335 -6.07 -28.83 -0.49
N GLY A 336 -5.95 -28.62 -1.81
CA GLY A 336 -4.90 -29.19 -2.62
C GLY A 336 -3.51 -28.73 -2.17
N LEU A 337 -3.36 -27.45 -1.85
CA LEU A 337 -2.10 -26.91 -1.31
C LEU A 337 -1.81 -27.46 0.09
N MET A 338 -2.81 -27.60 0.95
CA MET A 338 -2.66 -28.27 2.25
C MET A 338 -2.18 -29.71 2.11
N ILE A 339 -2.76 -30.48 1.18
CA ILE A 339 -2.34 -31.86 0.90
C ILE A 339 -0.88 -31.87 0.39
N ALA A 340 -0.52 -30.97 -0.53
CA ALA A 340 0.87 -30.86 -1.00
C ALA A 340 1.84 -30.56 0.14
N VAL A 341 1.51 -29.62 1.03
CA VAL A 341 2.28 -29.31 2.24
C VAL A 341 2.44 -30.53 3.15
N ILE A 342 1.35 -31.26 3.43
CA ILE A 342 1.37 -32.46 4.30
C ILE A 342 2.27 -33.56 3.70
N LEU A 343 2.24 -33.75 2.39
CA LEU A 343 3.01 -34.79 1.72
C LEU A 343 4.49 -34.42 1.60
N LEU A 344 4.78 -33.19 1.16
CA LEU A 344 6.13 -32.74 0.79
C LEU A 344 6.99 -32.30 1.98
N LEU A 345 6.38 -31.83 3.07
CA LEU A 345 7.10 -31.30 4.22
C LEU A 345 7.02 -32.24 5.43
N ASP A 346 7.97 -32.09 6.34
CA ASP A 346 7.96 -32.69 7.66
C ASP A 346 7.26 -31.79 8.68
N VAL A 347 6.99 -32.33 9.86
CA VAL A 347 6.21 -31.66 10.92
C VAL A 347 6.90 -30.35 11.36
N GLU A 348 8.22 -30.37 11.47
CA GLU A 348 9.02 -29.19 11.82
C GLU A 348 9.03 -28.15 10.69
N GLY A 349 9.20 -28.55 9.44
CA GLY A 349 9.20 -27.66 8.29
C GLY A 349 7.87 -26.92 8.12
N ILE A 350 6.75 -27.62 8.32
CA ILE A 350 5.41 -26.99 8.32
C ILE A 350 5.33 -25.92 9.41
N ALA A 351 5.75 -26.23 10.63
CA ALA A 351 5.71 -25.28 11.76
C ALA A 351 6.61 -24.05 11.53
N LYS A 352 7.85 -24.25 11.06
CA LYS A 352 8.78 -23.15 10.74
C LYS A 352 8.18 -22.20 9.71
N LEU A 353 7.61 -22.73 8.64
CA LEU A 353 7.04 -21.91 7.58
C LEU A 353 5.76 -21.18 8.02
N ALA A 354 4.90 -21.87 8.77
CA ALA A 354 3.72 -21.24 9.35
C ALA A 354 4.11 -20.05 10.23
N SER A 355 5.10 -20.23 11.10
CA SER A 355 5.65 -19.16 11.94
C SER A 355 6.27 -18.04 11.12
N ALA A 356 7.10 -18.36 10.12
CA ALA A 356 7.80 -17.36 9.31
C ALA A 356 6.82 -16.44 8.57
N PHE A 357 5.84 -16.99 7.87
CA PHE A 357 4.84 -16.19 7.17
C PHE A 357 3.98 -15.39 8.14
N GLN A 358 3.58 -15.98 9.27
CA GLN A 358 2.80 -15.25 10.26
C GLN A 358 3.58 -14.06 10.83
N LEU A 359 4.86 -14.25 11.16
CA LEU A 359 5.75 -13.21 11.65
C LEU A 359 5.85 -12.06 10.64
N LEU A 360 6.04 -12.36 9.35
CA LEU A 360 6.06 -11.32 8.30
C LEU A 360 4.76 -10.51 8.26
N ILE A 361 3.61 -11.18 8.30
CA ILE A 361 2.30 -10.49 8.31
C ILE A 361 2.16 -9.60 9.55
N PHE A 362 2.60 -10.07 10.72
CA PHE A 362 2.62 -9.26 11.94
C PHE A 362 3.53 -8.04 11.83
N GLY A 363 4.70 -8.17 11.21
CA GLY A 363 5.57 -7.03 10.90
C GLY A 363 4.83 -6.00 10.03
N LEU A 364 4.22 -6.43 8.93
CA LEU A 364 3.48 -5.56 8.03
C LEU A 364 2.27 -4.88 8.69
N LEU A 365 1.59 -5.55 9.62
CA LEU A 365 0.47 -4.96 10.37
C LEU A 365 0.91 -3.85 11.33
N ASN A 366 2.12 -3.95 11.89
CA ASN A 366 2.70 -2.86 12.66
C ASN A 366 3.05 -1.66 11.77
N VAL A 367 3.58 -1.90 10.56
CA VAL A 367 3.78 -0.84 9.55
C VAL A 367 2.44 -0.18 9.18
N ALA A 368 1.39 -0.98 8.99
CA ALA A 368 0.06 -0.48 8.65
C ALA A 368 -0.46 0.53 9.69
N VAL A 369 -0.31 0.26 10.99
CA VAL A 369 -0.72 1.21 12.05
C VAL A 369 0.07 2.51 11.99
N ILE A 370 1.40 2.44 11.82
CA ILE A 370 2.24 3.64 11.66
C ILE A 370 1.76 4.47 10.48
N VAL A 371 1.56 3.83 9.31
CA VAL A 371 1.09 4.52 8.11
C VAL A 371 -0.29 5.13 8.33
N MET A 372 -1.25 4.40 8.91
CA MET A 372 -2.60 4.94 9.16
C MET A 372 -2.58 6.13 10.12
N ARG A 373 -1.77 6.09 11.19
CA ARG A 373 -1.63 7.21 12.14
C ARG A 373 -0.95 8.42 11.51
N GLU A 374 0.15 8.22 10.80
CA GLU A 374 0.91 9.33 10.20
C GLU A 374 0.25 9.94 8.96
N SER A 375 -0.65 9.19 8.31
CA SER A 375 -1.47 9.70 7.20
C SER A 375 -2.46 10.78 7.64
N ARG A 376 -2.80 10.88 8.94
CA ARG A 376 -3.74 11.87 9.50
C ARG A 376 -5.09 11.96 8.76
N ILE A 377 -5.56 10.85 8.22
CA ILE A 377 -6.86 10.78 7.54
C ILE A 377 -7.96 11.02 8.58
N ALA A 378 -8.81 12.04 8.36
CA ALA A 378 -9.84 12.43 9.31
C ALA A 378 -10.83 11.29 9.65
N GLY A 379 -11.09 10.39 8.69
CA GLY A 379 -11.94 9.21 8.88
C GLY A 379 -11.30 8.04 9.65
N TYR A 380 -10.00 8.08 9.95
CA TYR A 380 -9.33 7.05 10.74
C TYR A 380 -9.49 7.34 12.24
N VAL A 381 -10.56 6.80 12.82
CA VAL A 381 -10.91 6.98 14.24
C VAL A 381 -11.01 5.61 14.91
N PRO A 382 -9.88 5.00 15.33
CA PRO A 382 -9.91 3.72 16.03
C PRO A 382 -10.61 3.84 17.38
N GLY A 383 -11.55 2.92 17.66
CA GLY A 383 -12.19 2.79 18.98
C GLY A 383 -11.24 2.30 20.07
N TYR A 384 -10.19 1.56 19.70
CA TYR A 384 -9.09 1.19 20.59
C TYR A 384 -7.76 1.68 20.01
N ARG A 385 -6.96 2.43 20.77
CA ARG A 385 -5.63 2.88 20.35
C ARG A 385 -4.54 2.04 20.98
N SER A 386 -3.64 1.50 20.16
CA SER A 386 -2.44 0.81 20.63
C SER A 386 -1.58 1.71 21.53
N PRO A 387 -1.10 1.19 22.67
CA PRO A 387 -0.29 1.95 23.62
C PRO A 387 1.15 2.08 23.14
N LEU A 388 1.93 2.96 23.79
CA LEU A 388 3.39 3.10 23.59
C LEU A 388 3.84 3.37 22.14
N TYR A 389 2.97 4.00 21.34
CA TYR A 389 3.29 4.39 19.97
C TYR A 389 4.40 5.45 19.92
N PRO A 390 5.36 5.38 18.96
CA PRO A 390 5.51 4.36 17.91
C PRO A 390 6.42 3.18 18.30
N TRP A 391 7.01 3.20 19.50
CA TRP A 391 8.03 2.23 19.93
C TRP A 391 7.53 0.79 19.91
N LEU A 392 6.28 0.58 20.33
CA LEU A 392 5.67 -0.74 20.31
C LEU A 392 5.63 -1.31 18.88
N GLN A 393 5.20 -0.53 17.89
CA GLN A 393 5.15 -0.94 16.49
C GLN A 393 6.54 -1.16 15.90
N ILE A 394 7.52 -0.31 16.25
CA ILE A 394 8.91 -0.48 15.80
C ILE A 394 9.47 -1.83 16.29
N ILE A 395 9.27 -2.16 17.57
CA ILE A 395 9.64 -3.47 18.12
C ILE A 395 8.90 -4.60 17.38
N GLY A 396 7.61 -4.40 17.07
CA GLY A 396 6.79 -5.32 16.29
C GLY A 396 7.19 -5.49 14.83
N ILE A 397 8.01 -4.59 14.28
CA ILE A 397 8.58 -4.71 12.91
C ILE A 397 9.93 -5.43 12.98
N ILE A 398 10.79 -5.05 13.92
CA ILE A 398 12.15 -5.60 14.06
C ILE A 398 12.11 -7.06 14.52
N THR A 399 11.27 -7.38 15.51
CA THR A 399 11.22 -8.71 16.12
C THR A 399 10.92 -9.82 15.10
N PRO A 400 9.88 -9.72 14.25
CA PRO A 400 9.66 -10.68 13.18
C PRO A 400 10.84 -10.91 12.26
N VAL A 401 11.53 -9.84 11.83
CA VAL A 401 12.69 -9.94 10.93
C VAL A 401 13.81 -10.75 11.60
N LEU A 402 14.11 -10.46 12.87
CA LEU A 402 15.14 -11.18 13.63
C LEU A 402 14.75 -12.65 13.86
N LEU A 403 13.50 -12.94 14.21
CA LEU A 403 13.06 -14.32 14.45
C LEU A 403 13.01 -15.15 13.16
N VAL A 404 12.57 -14.57 12.04
CA VAL A 404 12.59 -15.26 10.73
C VAL A 404 14.02 -15.61 10.32
N ALA A 405 14.99 -14.74 10.58
CA ALA A 405 16.40 -15.02 10.31
C ALA A 405 16.93 -16.24 11.10
N GLN A 406 16.35 -16.55 12.26
CA GLN A 406 16.74 -17.65 13.14
C GLN A 406 16.02 -18.97 12.86
N LEU A 407 14.99 -18.96 12.00
CA LEU A 407 14.24 -20.17 11.62
C LEU A 407 14.98 -21.04 10.58
N GLY A 408 16.04 -20.52 9.97
CA GLY A 408 16.91 -21.20 9.02
C GLY A 408 16.63 -20.88 7.54
N GLY A 409 17.51 -21.35 6.66
CA GLY A 409 17.52 -20.98 5.24
C GLY A 409 16.23 -21.30 4.48
N LEU A 410 15.54 -22.40 4.83
CA LEU A 410 14.26 -22.78 4.21
C LEU A 410 13.19 -21.70 4.45
N ALA A 411 13.05 -21.26 5.71
CA ALA A 411 12.09 -20.23 6.09
C ALA A 411 12.38 -18.89 5.42
N ILE A 412 13.65 -18.47 5.38
CA ILE A 412 14.10 -17.24 4.72
C ILE A 412 13.87 -17.32 3.21
N GLY A 413 14.24 -18.43 2.58
CA GLY A 413 14.13 -18.65 1.14
C GLY A 413 12.68 -18.62 0.66
N LEU A 414 11.77 -19.35 1.33
CA LEU A 414 10.35 -19.36 0.96
C LEU A 414 9.63 -18.05 1.32
N SER A 415 10.04 -17.37 2.40
CA SER A 415 9.59 -16.01 2.73
C SER A 415 9.96 -15.00 1.66
N SER A 416 11.22 -15.03 1.21
CA SER A 416 11.73 -14.17 0.15
C SER A 416 11.04 -14.49 -1.18
N LEU A 417 10.90 -15.78 -1.49
CA LEU A 417 10.18 -16.23 -2.69
C LEU A 417 8.73 -15.75 -2.69
N LEU A 418 8.02 -15.82 -1.57
CA LEU A 418 6.66 -15.32 -1.44
C LEU A 418 6.59 -13.81 -1.73
N ILE A 419 7.49 -13.02 -1.14
CA ILE A 419 7.54 -11.57 -1.37
C ILE A 419 7.81 -11.29 -2.85
N LEU A 420 8.85 -11.91 -3.42
CA LEU A 420 9.22 -11.74 -4.82
C LEU A 420 8.11 -12.21 -5.76
N ALA A 421 7.47 -13.35 -5.50
CA ALA A 421 6.36 -13.86 -6.29
C ALA A 421 5.13 -12.96 -6.17
N GLY A 422 4.82 -12.42 -4.99
CA GLY A 422 3.74 -11.47 -4.80
C GLY A 422 3.99 -10.14 -5.53
N VAL A 423 5.23 -9.64 -5.51
CA VAL A 423 5.64 -8.44 -6.26
C VAL A 423 5.58 -8.71 -7.77
N ALA A 424 6.13 -9.82 -8.24
CA ALA A 424 6.08 -10.21 -9.65
C ALA A 424 4.63 -10.39 -10.13
N TRP A 425 3.79 -11.04 -9.32
CA TRP A 425 2.37 -11.21 -9.58
C TRP A 425 1.64 -9.87 -9.65
N TYR A 426 1.98 -8.93 -8.76
CA TYR A 426 1.42 -7.58 -8.82
C TYR A 426 1.73 -6.91 -10.15
N TYR A 427 2.98 -6.90 -10.61
CA TYR A 427 3.34 -6.26 -11.87
C TYR A 427 2.79 -6.99 -13.10
N TYR A 428 2.70 -8.33 -13.06
CA TYR A 428 2.23 -9.13 -14.18
C TYR A 428 0.70 -9.14 -14.33
N TYR A 429 -0.04 -9.27 -13.22
CA TYR A 429 -1.49 -9.49 -13.25
C TYR A 429 -2.30 -8.33 -12.68
N VAL A 430 -1.84 -7.70 -11.59
CA VAL A 430 -2.63 -6.71 -10.85
C VAL A 430 -2.51 -5.31 -11.46
N ARG A 431 -1.29 -4.81 -11.69
CA ARG A 431 -1.01 -3.47 -12.21
C ARG A 431 -1.62 -3.23 -13.60
N PRO A 432 -1.59 -4.18 -14.55
CA PRO A 432 -2.20 -3.97 -15.86
C PRO A 432 -3.74 -4.04 -15.85
N ASN A 433 -4.35 -4.46 -14.74
CA ASN A 433 -5.78 -4.68 -14.67
C ASN A 433 -6.52 -3.34 -14.39
N PRO A 434 -7.29 -2.81 -15.36
CA PRO A 434 -7.96 -1.53 -15.22
C PRO A 434 -9.06 -1.54 -14.13
N ASP A 435 -9.53 -2.72 -13.72
CA ASP A 435 -10.53 -2.87 -12.66
C ASP A 435 -9.96 -2.57 -11.25
N VAL A 436 -8.63 -2.40 -11.10
CA VAL A 436 -7.94 -2.15 -9.81
C VAL A 436 -7.69 -0.64 -9.63
N ILE A 437 -8.74 0.12 -9.32
CA ILE A 437 -8.67 1.56 -9.05
C ILE A 437 -8.63 1.81 -7.54
N ARG A 438 -7.50 1.57 -6.88
CA ARG A 438 -7.34 1.81 -5.43
C ARG A 438 -5.92 2.24 -5.06
N GLU A 439 -5.83 3.35 -4.35
CA GLU A 439 -4.59 3.82 -3.73
C GLU A 439 -4.65 3.63 -2.20
N GLY A 440 -3.53 3.24 -1.58
CA GLY A 440 -3.45 3.03 -0.13
C GLY A 440 -3.24 4.32 0.65
N ALA A 441 -3.49 4.31 1.97
CA ALA A 441 -3.24 5.46 2.85
C ALA A 441 -1.81 6.00 2.78
N ILE A 442 -0.83 5.16 2.42
CA ILE A 442 0.57 5.52 2.25
C ILE A 442 0.81 6.73 1.33
N TYR A 443 -0.06 6.98 0.34
CA TYR A 443 0.06 8.16 -0.52
C TYR A 443 -0.20 9.47 0.25
N HIS A 444 -1.08 9.47 1.25
CA HIS A 444 -1.25 10.63 2.14
C HIS A 444 -0.01 10.88 2.99
N LEU A 445 0.65 9.82 3.44
CA LEU A 445 1.93 9.93 4.16
C LEU A 445 3.01 10.53 3.25
N PHE A 446 3.14 10.04 2.02
CA PHE A 446 4.09 10.59 1.05
C PHE A 446 3.77 12.03 0.65
N ALA A 447 2.50 12.37 0.42
CA ALA A 447 2.09 13.75 0.14
C ALA A 447 2.45 14.69 1.31
N ARG A 448 2.30 14.23 2.55
CA ARG A 448 2.65 15.00 3.75
C ARG A 448 4.16 15.10 3.99
N LEU A 449 4.92 14.06 3.69
CA LEU A 449 6.39 14.09 3.70
C LEU A 449 6.90 15.02 2.59
N GLY A 450 6.29 14.99 1.41
CA GLY A 450 6.55 15.92 0.31
C GLY A 450 6.17 17.37 0.64
N ALA A 451 5.10 17.60 1.42
CA ALA A 451 4.76 18.93 1.92
C ALA A 451 5.75 19.49 2.95
N ARG A 452 6.67 18.66 3.47
CA ARG A 452 7.81 19.08 4.31
C ARG A 452 9.11 19.16 3.50
N GLN A 453 9.01 19.47 2.21
CA GLN A 453 10.17 19.83 1.41
C GLN A 453 10.86 21.06 2.01
N TYR A 454 12.19 21.02 2.05
CA TYR A 454 12.98 22.18 2.44
C TYR A 454 13.17 23.07 1.21
N ASP A 455 12.43 24.17 1.13
CA ASP A 455 12.43 25.08 -0.02
C ASP A 455 13.83 25.63 -0.34
N GLY A 456 14.70 25.73 0.66
CA GLY A 456 16.09 26.15 0.49
C GLY A 456 16.91 25.22 -0.41
N LEU A 457 16.59 23.91 -0.43
CA LEU A 457 17.26 22.95 -1.31
C LEU A 457 16.84 23.17 -2.77
N ASP A 458 15.58 23.51 -3.03
CA ASP A 458 15.12 23.82 -4.39
C ASP A 458 15.75 25.13 -4.88
N GLY A 459 15.91 26.12 -4.00
CA GLY A 459 16.68 27.34 -4.25
C GLY A 459 18.16 27.06 -4.54
N GLU A 460 18.80 26.19 -3.76
CA GLU A 460 20.19 25.76 -3.94
C GLU A 460 20.36 24.98 -5.25
N LEU A 461 19.49 24.02 -5.56
CA LEU A 461 19.51 23.25 -6.80
C LEU A 461 19.23 24.12 -8.03
N ARG A 462 18.32 25.11 -7.94
CA ARG A 462 18.12 26.11 -8.99
C ARG A 462 19.34 27.00 -9.17
N THR A 463 20.04 27.35 -8.10
CA THR A 463 21.29 28.11 -8.16
C THR A 463 22.37 27.27 -8.83
N ILE A 464 22.49 26.00 -8.47
CA ILE A 464 23.39 25.03 -9.12
C ILE A 464 23.03 24.82 -10.59
N LEU A 465 21.74 24.78 -10.95
CA LEU A 465 21.28 24.67 -12.35
C LEU A 465 21.54 25.95 -13.15
N LYS A 466 21.40 27.12 -12.54
CA LYS A 466 21.80 28.42 -13.11
C LYS A 466 23.31 28.50 -13.31
N ASP A 467 24.10 28.08 -12.32
CA ASP A 467 25.55 28.03 -12.36
C ASP A 467 26.07 26.99 -13.38
N LYS A 468 25.26 25.96 -13.67
CA LYS A 468 25.50 24.96 -14.72
C LYS A 468 24.94 25.35 -16.10
N GLY A 469 24.35 26.54 -16.26
CA GLY A 469 23.82 27.02 -17.54
C GLY A 469 22.59 26.25 -18.07
N MET A 470 21.88 25.50 -17.21
CA MET A 470 20.74 24.65 -17.59
C MET A 470 19.39 25.14 -17.01
N ALA A 471 19.15 26.44 -17.04
CA ALA A 471 17.84 27.02 -16.73
C ALA A 471 17.47 28.05 -17.80
N ASP A 472 16.55 27.71 -18.71
CA ASP A 472 16.16 28.62 -19.78
C ASP A 472 14.63 28.69 -19.99
N GLU A 473 13.86 28.72 -18.90
CA GLU A 473 12.53 29.39 -18.92
C GLU A 473 12.70 30.86 -19.35
N THR A 474 13.81 31.47 -18.97
CA THR A 474 14.21 32.79 -19.46
C THR A 474 14.58 32.82 -20.96
N SER A 475 14.73 31.68 -21.68
CA SER A 475 15.03 31.69 -23.13
C SER A 475 13.85 32.16 -23.95
N PHE A 476 12.66 31.63 -23.64
CA PHE A 476 11.47 31.81 -24.44
C PHE A 476 10.91 33.22 -24.22
N GLU A 477 10.86 33.65 -22.96
CA GLU A 477 10.50 35.02 -22.62
C GLU A 477 11.47 36.02 -23.28
N ARG A 478 12.79 35.81 -23.16
CA ARG A 478 13.78 36.67 -23.84
C ARG A 478 13.64 36.64 -25.36
N LEU A 479 13.28 35.50 -25.95
CA LEU A 479 13.06 35.35 -27.38
C LEU A 479 11.86 36.17 -27.85
N VAL A 480 10.73 36.08 -27.15
CA VAL A 480 9.52 36.84 -27.47
C VAL A 480 9.70 38.34 -27.19
N THR A 481 10.36 38.72 -26.08
CA THR A 481 10.63 40.13 -25.79
C THR A 481 11.53 40.77 -26.87
N ARG A 482 12.50 40.02 -27.41
CA ARG A 482 13.45 40.48 -28.44
C ARG A 482 12.98 40.27 -29.87
N SER A 483 11.83 39.64 -30.10
CA SER A 483 11.33 39.42 -31.45
C SER A 483 11.01 40.75 -32.14
N ALA A 484 11.15 40.79 -33.46
CA ALA A 484 10.60 41.89 -34.24
C ALA A 484 9.13 41.57 -34.57
N VAL A 485 8.29 42.59 -34.59
CA VAL A 485 6.87 42.49 -34.95
C VAL A 485 6.62 43.25 -36.24
N LEU A 486 5.88 42.64 -37.17
CA LEU A 486 5.52 43.21 -38.46
C LEU A 486 4.01 43.17 -38.64
N ASP A 487 3.39 44.33 -38.86
CA ASP A 487 2.03 44.42 -39.38
C ASP A 487 2.10 44.54 -40.92
N VAL A 488 1.37 43.69 -41.62
CA VAL A 488 1.31 43.73 -43.09
C VAL A 488 -0.03 44.25 -43.60
N ASP A 489 0.03 44.99 -44.71
CA ASP A 489 -1.14 45.60 -45.35
C ASP A 489 -2.03 44.56 -46.04
N ALA A 490 -3.28 44.95 -46.26
CA ALA A 490 -4.26 44.14 -46.98
C ALA A 490 -3.78 43.80 -48.40
N GLY A 491 -3.75 42.50 -48.73
CA GLY A 491 -3.32 42.01 -50.04
C GLY A 491 -1.83 41.65 -50.15
N THR A 492 -1.06 41.73 -49.05
CA THR A 492 0.32 41.25 -49.01
C THR A 492 0.37 39.72 -49.21
N SER A 493 1.18 39.25 -50.16
CA SER A 493 1.31 37.81 -50.43
C SER A 493 2.18 37.12 -49.37
N TYR A 494 2.07 35.80 -49.28
CA TYR A 494 2.91 35.02 -48.36
C TYR A 494 4.40 35.14 -48.72
N GLU A 495 4.75 35.11 -50.02
CA GLU A 495 6.14 35.26 -50.49
C GLU A 495 6.72 36.61 -50.11
N GLU A 496 5.93 37.69 -50.23
CA GLU A 496 6.36 39.01 -49.80
C GLU A 496 6.51 39.09 -48.28
N THR A 497 5.65 38.39 -47.54
CA THR A 497 5.75 38.30 -46.07
C THR A 497 7.01 37.54 -45.64
N VAL A 498 7.35 36.44 -46.30
CA VAL A 498 8.59 35.68 -46.09
C VAL A 498 9.81 36.57 -46.38
N ARG A 499 9.77 37.35 -47.47
CA ARG A 499 10.85 38.28 -47.83
C ARG A 499 11.06 39.34 -46.74
N LEU A 500 9.99 39.98 -46.27
CA LEU A 500 10.05 41.00 -45.22
C LEU A 500 10.58 40.44 -43.90
N ALA A 501 10.08 39.28 -43.46
CA ALA A 501 10.56 38.61 -42.25
C ALA A 501 12.04 38.21 -42.36
N SER A 502 12.46 37.72 -43.53
CA SER A 502 13.84 37.34 -43.80
C SER A 502 14.81 38.53 -43.78
N VAL A 503 14.37 39.71 -44.22
CA VAL A 503 15.16 40.95 -44.13
C VAL A 503 15.40 41.34 -42.68
N LEU A 504 14.37 41.27 -41.82
CA LEU A 504 14.49 41.58 -40.39
C LEU A 504 15.39 40.58 -39.65
N LEU A 505 15.27 39.28 -39.97
CA LEU A 505 16.14 38.25 -39.40
C LEU A 505 17.60 38.43 -39.83
N ALA A 506 17.85 38.77 -41.10
CA ALA A 506 19.20 38.95 -41.64
C ALA A 506 19.97 40.14 -41.04
N GLN A 507 19.28 41.11 -40.40
CA GLN A 507 19.95 42.20 -39.69
C GLN A 507 20.74 41.72 -38.46
N HIS A 508 20.33 40.59 -37.88
CA HIS A 508 20.87 40.07 -36.62
C HIS A 508 21.56 38.72 -36.78
N LEU A 509 21.55 38.16 -38.00
CA LEU A 509 22.08 36.84 -38.31
C LEU A 509 23.22 36.92 -39.33
N PRO A 510 24.23 36.04 -39.25
CA PRO A 510 25.33 35.97 -40.20
C PRO A 510 24.93 35.26 -41.51
N VAL A 511 23.71 35.49 -42.00
CA VAL A 511 23.10 34.82 -43.17
C VAL A 511 22.29 35.84 -43.97
N THR A 512 22.35 35.78 -45.31
CA THR A 512 21.62 36.71 -46.17
C THR A 512 20.11 36.41 -46.19
N HIS A 513 19.30 37.45 -46.38
CA HIS A 513 17.84 37.30 -46.44
C HIS A 513 17.38 36.35 -47.56
N ASP A 514 18.10 36.27 -48.69
CA ASP A 514 17.82 35.33 -49.79
C ASP A 514 17.98 33.84 -49.39
N VAL A 515 18.89 33.54 -48.47
CA VAL A 515 19.07 32.17 -47.95
C VAL A 515 17.95 31.85 -46.98
N LEU A 516 17.59 32.79 -46.10
CA LEU A 516 16.49 32.62 -45.15
C LEU A 516 15.14 32.47 -45.87
N ALA A 517 14.85 33.32 -46.85
CA ALA A 517 13.59 33.29 -47.60
C ALA A 517 13.41 31.96 -48.34
N ARG A 518 14.45 31.50 -49.07
CA ARG A 518 14.41 30.21 -49.76
C ARG A 518 14.16 29.04 -48.82
N GLY A 519 14.75 29.07 -47.62
CA GLY A 519 14.54 28.00 -46.64
C GLY A 519 13.12 27.96 -46.08
N PHE A 520 12.49 29.12 -45.85
CA PHE A 520 11.10 29.18 -45.37
C PHE A 520 10.12 28.79 -46.46
N GLU A 521 10.34 29.27 -47.69
CA GLU A 521 9.54 28.88 -48.86
C GLU A 521 9.64 27.39 -49.16
N ALA A 522 10.84 26.80 -49.06
CA ALA A 522 11.02 25.36 -49.22
C ALA A 522 10.25 24.58 -48.13
N GLY A 523 10.35 24.99 -46.87
CA GLY A 523 9.62 24.37 -45.76
C GLY A 523 8.10 24.46 -45.91
N SER A 524 7.58 25.55 -46.48
CA SER A 524 6.15 25.74 -46.79
C SER A 524 5.69 24.84 -47.95
N ARG A 525 6.46 24.76 -49.04
CA ARG A 525 6.12 23.93 -50.21
C ARG A 525 6.07 22.43 -49.91
N TYR A 526 6.87 21.95 -48.96
CA TYR A 526 6.87 20.54 -48.56
C TYR A 526 5.88 20.20 -47.42
N GLY A 527 4.98 21.12 -47.04
CA GLY A 527 3.98 20.89 -45.98
C GLY A 527 4.58 20.76 -44.57
N VAL A 528 5.80 21.25 -44.36
CA VAL A 528 6.53 21.15 -43.08
C VAL A 528 6.20 22.33 -42.17
N THR A 529 5.52 23.36 -42.68
CA THR A 529 5.05 24.49 -41.87
C THR A 529 3.74 24.11 -41.19
N PRO A 530 3.70 24.00 -39.85
CA PRO A 530 2.44 23.76 -39.14
C PRO A 530 1.54 24.97 -39.33
N VAL A 531 0.30 24.73 -39.76
CA VAL A 531 -0.78 25.71 -39.69
C VAL A 531 -1.89 25.14 -38.82
N SER A 532 -2.30 25.94 -37.84
CA SER A 532 -3.26 25.58 -36.81
C SER A 532 -4.00 26.84 -36.41
N HIS A 533 -5.33 26.78 -36.32
CA HIS A 533 -6.16 27.83 -35.71
C HIS A 533 -5.83 29.25 -36.21
N GLY A 534 -5.68 29.44 -37.53
CA GLY A 534 -5.42 30.74 -38.16
C GLY A 534 -4.02 31.31 -37.93
N ALA A 535 -3.05 30.49 -37.52
CA ALA A 535 -1.65 30.87 -37.40
C ALA A 535 -0.70 29.87 -38.09
N ALA A 536 0.41 30.37 -38.64
CA ALA A 536 1.46 29.57 -39.26
C ALA A 536 2.80 29.71 -38.52
N LEU A 537 3.57 28.61 -38.45
CA LEU A 537 4.85 28.57 -37.74
C LEU A 537 6.02 28.14 -38.67
N PRO A 538 6.42 28.95 -39.67
CA PRO A 538 7.56 28.63 -40.51
C PRO A 538 8.85 28.59 -39.69
N HIS A 539 9.63 27.53 -39.80
CA HIS A 539 10.82 27.35 -38.97
C HIS A 539 12.01 26.75 -39.70
N GLN A 540 13.22 27.11 -39.28
CA GLN A 540 14.47 26.58 -39.82
C GLN A 540 15.51 26.38 -38.70
N ARG A 541 16.43 25.45 -38.92
CA ARG A 541 17.63 25.28 -38.09
C ARG A 541 18.88 25.48 -38.95
N LEU A 542 19.85 26.25 -38.43
CA LEU A 542 21.07 26.61 -39.16
C LEU A 542 22.30 26.44 -38.25
N ALA A 543 23.32 25.75 -38.73
CA ALA A 543 24.60 25.61 -38.02
C ALA A 543 25.31 26.94 -37.75
N SER A 544 25.09 27.96 -38.60
CA SER A 544 25.75 29.27 -38.52
C SER A 544 25.16 30.21 -37.46
N VAL A 545 24.14 29.78 -36.72
CA VAL A 545 23.41 30.62 -35.76
C VAL A 545 23.63 30.11 -34.34
N SER A 546 23.97 31.01 -33.41
CA SER A 546 24.30 30.69 -32.01
C SER A 546 23.13 30.79 -31.03
N GLY A 547 21.97 31.31 -31.46
CA GLY A 547 20.78 31.45 -30.61
C GLY A 547 19.49 31.58 -31.40
N SER A 548 18.35 31.32 -30.75
CA SER A 548 17.04 31.40 -31.42
C SER A 548 16.65 32.85 -31.72
N HIS A 549 16.01 33.06 -32.87
CA HIS A 549 15.48 34.34 -33.33
C HIS A 549 14.06 34.14 -33.85
N LEU A 550 13.18 35.09 -33.52
CA LEU A 550 11.76 35.03 -33.86
C LEU A 550 11.33 36.35 -34.51
N VAL A 551 10.59 36.27 -35.61
CA VAL A 551 9.83 37.39 -36.16
C VAL A 551 8.35 37.03 -36.15
N MET A 552 7.55 37.94 -35.61
CA MET A 552 6.10 37.82 -35.45
C MET A 552 5.43 38.69 -36.50
N VAL A 553 4.53 38.12 -37.30
CA VAL A 553 3.80 38.86 -38.33
C VAL A 553 2.32 38.78 -38.06
N ARG A 554 1.63 39.92 -38.11
CA ARG A 554 0.16 40.01 -38.05
C ARG A 554 -0.41 40.53 -39.36
N SER A 555 -1.53 39.95 -39.77
CA SER A 555 -2.41 40.47 -40.82
C SER A 555 -3.85 40.53 -40.33
N LYS A 556 -4.45 41.72 -40.31
CA LYS A 556 -5.86 41.90 -39.92
C LYS A 556 -6.85 41.38 -40.96
N THR A 557 -6.43 41.30 -42.22
CA THR A 557 -7.26 40.80 -43.33
C THR A 557 -6.99 39.33 -43.68
N GLY A 558 -5.98 38.73 -43.05
CA GLY A 558 -5.50 37.38 -43.34
C GLY A 558 -4.51 37.34 -44.52
N ILE A 559 -3.67 36.29 -44.54
CA ILE A 559 -2.71 35.98 -45.60
C ILE A 559 -3.00 34.54 -46.04
N GLU A 560 -3.21 34.32 -47.34
CA GLU A 560 -3.39 32.99 -47.91
C GLU A 560 -2.02 32.30 -48.07
N ILE A 561 -1.83 31.16 -47.40
CA ILE A 561 -0.67 30.29 -47.56
C ILE A 561 -1.10 29.07 -48.38
N ARG A 562 -0.39 28.81 -49.48
CA ARG A 562 -0.68 27.68 -50.37
C ARG A 562 0.29 26.54 -50.11
N PHE A 563 -0.25 25.34 -49.94
CA PHE A 563 0.52 24.11 -49.81
C PHE A 563 0.44 23.30 -51.11
N GLU A 564 1.56 22.77 -51.56
CA GLU A 564 1.57 21.76 -52.62
C GLU A 564 1.43 20.38 -51.95
N ASP A 565 0.26 19.75 -52.10
CA ASP A 565 0.06 18.36 -51.66
C ASP A 565 0.67 17.41 -52.73
N PRO A 566 1.70 16.63 -52.41
CA PRO A 566 2.31 15.72 -53.37
C PRO A 566 1.37 14.57 -53.80
N GLU A 567 0.29 14.28 -53.07
CA GLU A 567 -0.66 13.19 -53.35
C GLU A 567 -1.99 13.66 -53.98
N ASN A 568 -2.34 14.96 -53.92
CA ASN A 568 -3.57 15.52 -54.51
C ASN A 568 -3.30 16.80 -55.33
N ALA A 569 -3.72 16.82 -56.59
CA ALA A 569 -3.53 17.96 -57.51
C ALA A 569 -4.39 19.22 -57.19
N HIS A 570 -4.98 19.32 -56.00
CA HIS A 570 -5.75 20.48 -55.56
C HIS A 570 -4.96 21.21 -54.47
N ALA A 571 -4.41 22.39 -54.81
CA ALA A 571 -3.77 23.26 -53.84
C ALA A 571 -4.80 23.69 -52.78
N SER A 572 -4.64 23.26 -51.53
CA SER A 572 -5.38 23.79 -50.39
C SER A 572 -4.65 25.03 -49.88
N GLY A 573 -5.34 26.17 -49.88
CA GLY A 573 -4.87 27.40 -49.26
C GLY A 573 -5.52 27.60 -47.90
N GLU A 574 -4.74 27.95 -46.88
CA GLU A 574 -5.26 28.36 -45.57
C GLU A 574 -5.00 29.85 -45.35
N VAL A 575 -5.99 30.56 -44.81
CA VAL A 575 -5.88 31.98 -44.46
C VAL A 575 -5.45 32.09 -43.01
N VAL A 576 -4.32 32.76 -42.76
CA VAL A 576 -3.77 32.96 -41.41
C VAL A 576 -3.66 34.44 -41.08
N ASN A 577 -3.89 34.79 -39.81
CA ASN A 577 -3.78 36.14 -39.27
C ASN A 577 -2.48 36.34 -38.48
N ALA A 578 -1.81 35.26 -38.08
CA ALA A 578 -0.54 35.27 -37.35
C ALA A 578 0.50 34.37 -38.04
N ILE A 579 1.75 34.85 -38.18
CA ILE A 579 2.86 34.03 -38.70
C ILE A 579 4.09 34.22 -37.81
N PHE A 580 4.71 33.12 -37.40
CA PHE A 580 5.83 33.09 -36.48
C PHE A 580 7.07 32.47 -37.16
N PHE A 581 7.97 33.31 -37.66
CA PHE A 581 9.20 32.88 -38.32
C PHE A 581 10.29 32.58 -37.29
N LEU A 582 10.60 31.29 -37.07
CA LEU A 582 11.58 30.84 -36.08
C LEU A 582 12.87 30.34 -36.74
N ILE A 583 14.02 30.87 -36.30
CA ILE A 583 15.35 30.33 -36.60
C ILE A 583 16.01 29.87 -35.31
N SER A 584 16.58 28.67 -35.29
CA SER A 584 17.34 28.15 -34.14
C SER A 584 18.67 27.52 -34.56
N PRO A 585 19.63 27.34 -33.63
CA PRO A 585 20.82 26.52 -33.85
C PRO A 585 20.47 25.07 -34.20
N GLU A 586 21.37 24.36 -34.89
CA GLU A 586 21.21 22.92 -35.16
C GLU A 586 21.26 22.05 -33.89
N GLU A 587 22.11 22.43 -32.94
CA GLU A 587 22.27 21.74 -31.65
C GLU A 587 22.19 22.70 -30.46
N PRO A 588 21.52 22.32 -29.35
CA PRO A 588 20.79 21.07 -29.16
C PRO A 588 19.38 21.11 -29.81
N PRO A 589 18.94 20.07 -30.52
CA PRO A 589 17.65 20.05 -31.22
C PRO A 589 16.44 20.18 -30.29
N GLY A 590 16.59 19.78 -29.01
CA GLY A 590 15.53 19.85 -28.02
C GLY A 590 15.08 21.28 -27.67
N GLN A 591 15.95 22.28 -27.82
CA GLN A 591 15.58 23.69 -27.57
C GLN A 591 14.62 24.19 -28.66
N HIS A 592 14.91 23.87 -29.92
CA HIS A 592 14.06 24.23 -31.06
C HIS A 592 12.66 23.62 -30.94
N LEU A 593 12.57 22.32 -30.67
CA LEU A 593 11.30 21.63 -30.49
C LEU A 593 10.49 22.18 -29.31
N ARG A 594 11.17 22.56 -28.21
CA ARG A 594 10.51 23.18 -27.06
C ARG A 594 9.95 24.56 -27.37
N THR A 595 10.70 25.39 -28.12
CA THR A 595 10.21 26.70 -28.56
C THR A 595 9.01 26.56 -29.49
N LEU A 596 9.05 25.64 -30.44
CA LEU A 596 7.90 25.34 -31.32
C LEU A 596 6.69 24.88 -30.52
N ALA A 597 6.87 23.95 -29.59
CA ALA A 597 5.79 23.46 -28.73
C ALA A 597 5.19 24.58 -27.85
N ASN A 598 6.01 25.50 -27.34
CA ASN A 598 5.53 26.65 -26.59
C ASN A 598 4.67 27.57 -27.47
N ILE A 599 5.14 27.92 -28.68
CA ILE A 599 4.38 28.80 -29.59
C ILE A 599 3.07 28.11 -30.02
N ALA A 600 3.13 26.83 -30.39
CA ALA A 600 1.95 26.06 -30.77
C ALA A 600 0.94 25.97 -29.63
N SER A 601 1.40 25.68 -28.41
CA SER A 601 0.55 25.64 -27.23
C SER A 601 -0.14 26.98 -26.94
N ARG A 602 0.47 28.13 -27.28
CA ARG A 602 -0.17 29.45 -27.14
C ARG A 602 -1.20 29.72 -28.23
N ILE A 603 -0.90 29.32 -29.46
CA ILE A 603 -1.83 29.45 -30.59
C ILE A 603 -3.11 28.64 -30.34
N ASP A 604 -2.98 27.47 -29.71
CA ASP A 604 -4.10 26.58 -29.40
C ASP A 604 -4.92 27.03 -28.15
N GLU A 605 -4.56 28.13 -27.48
CA GLU A 605 -5.33 28.67 -26.35
C GLU A 605 -6.65 29.34 -26.83
N ASP A 606 -7.75 29.08 -26.11
CA ASP A 606 -9.06 29.65 -26.41
C ASP A 606 -9.00 31.19 -26.33
N GLY A 607 -9.33 31.87 -27.44
CA GLY A 607 -9.31 33.34 -27.53
C GLY A 607 -7.95 33.95 -27.92
N PHE A 608 -6.94 33.14 -28.22
CA PHE A 608 -5.63 33.63 -28.69
C PHE A 608 -5.76 34.57 -29.90
N LEU A 609 -6.48 34.15 -30.95
CA LEU A 609 -6.67 34.98 -32.15
C LEU A 609 -7.43 36.27 -31.88
N ASP A 610 -8.38 36.26 -30.94
CA ASP A 610 -9.15 37.44 -30.57
C ASP A 610 -8.25 38.45 -29.87
N ALA A 611 -7.41 37.99 -28.93
CA ALA A 611 -6.39 38.82 -28.27
C ALA A 611 -5.33 39.33 -29.26
N TRP A 612 -4.85 38.47 -30.17
CA TRP A 612 -3.87 38.80 -31.20
C TRP A 612 -4.36 39.89 -32.16
N ASN A 613 -5.60 39.73 -32.65
CA ASN A 613 -6.21 40.69 -33.57
C ASN A 613 -6.64 41.98 -32.84
N GLY A 614 -6.99 41.88 -31.55
CA GLY A 614 -7.41 42.99 -30.70
C GLY A 614 -6.27 43.88 -30.19
N ALA A 615 -5.02 43.39 -30.15
CA ALA A 615 -3.86 44.16 -29.70
C ALA A 615 -3.67 45.45 -30.54
N GLU A 616 -3.46 46.59 -29.89
CA GLU A 616 -3.22 47.87 -30.57
C GLU A 616 -1.74 48.20 -30.67
N THR A 617 -0.91 47.62 -29.79
CA THR A 617 0.52 47.94 -29.68
C THR A 617 1.43 46.70 -29.83
N GLU A 618 2.69 46.93 -30.21
CA GLU A 618 3.70 45.86 -30.28
C GLU A 618 3.90 45.12 -28.93
N PRO A 619 3.96 45.80 -27.76
CA PRO A 619 4.01 45.14 -26.46
C PRO A 619 2.81 44.22 -26.21
N GLU A 620 1.59 44.65 -26.54
CA GLU A 620 0.39 43.83 -26.37
C GLU A 620 0.45 42.56 -27.24
N LEU A 621 0.95 42.65 -28.48
CA LEU A 621 1.18 41.48 -29.33
C LEU A 621 2.18 40.51 -28.72
N LYS A 622 3.26 41.01 -28.12
CA LYS A 622 4.23 40.15 -27.40
C LYS A 622 3.63 39.54 -26.14
N GLU A 623 2.80 40.30 -25.43
CA GLU A 623 2.08 39.84 -24.24
C GLU A 623 1.14 38.67 -24.55
N THR A 624 0.53 38.61 -25.74
CA THR A 624 -0.30 37.44 -26.12
C THR A 624 0.45 36.11 -26.10
N LEU A 625 1.77 36.10 -26.34
CA LEU A 625 2.61 34.91 -26.23
C LEU A 625 3.25 34.73 -24.85
N LEU A 626 3.28 35.79 -24.04
CA LEU A 626 3.85 35.81 -22.69
C LEU A 626 2.80 35.64 -21.58
N ALA A 627 1.51 35.79 -21.89
CA ALA A 627 0.42 35.70 -20.94
C ALA A 627 0.39 34.30 -20.31
N HIS A 628 0.63 34.24 -19.00
CA HIS A 628 0.59 33.01 -18.23
C HIS A 628 -0.78 32.90 -17.56
N ASP A 629 -1.58 31.90 -17.98
CA ASP A 629 -2.80 31.42 -17.30
C ASP A 629 -2.53 30.78 -15.91
N ARG A 630 -1.46 31.21 -15.24
CA ARG A 630 -1.01 30.67 -13.97
C ARG A 630 -0.85 31.70 -12.89
N TYR A 631 -1.12 32.98 -13.17
CA TYR A 631 -1.19 33.99 -12.12
C TYR A 631 -2.13 35.15 -12.42
N VAL A 632 -2.64 35.78 -11.36
CA VAL A 632 -3.45 37.01 -11.39
C VAL A 632 -2.91 37.98 -10.34
N SER A 633 -2.92 39.27 -10.64
CA SER A 633 -2.61 40.31 -9.66
C SER A 633 -3.87 41.09 -9.30
N LEU A 634 -4.27 41.02 -8.03
CA LEU A 634 -5.42 41.74 -7.48
C LEU A 634 -4.96 43.03 -6.82
N ALA A 635 -5.68 44.13 -7.04
CA ALA A 635 -5.55 45.36 -6.26
C ALA A 635 -6.56 45.33 -5.10
N VAL A 636 -6.09 45.45 -3.86
CA VAL A 636 -6.94 45.49 -2.67
C VAL A 636 -7.40 46.92 -2.44
N GLU A 637 -8.68 47.17 -2.73
CA GLU A 637 -9.28 48.51 -2.66
C GLU A 637 -10.44 48.52 -1.65
N ALA A 638 -10.72 49.65 -1.00
CA ALA A 638 -11.83 49.77 -0.05
C ALA A 638 -13.23 49.72 -0.71
N SER A 639 -13.30 49.78 -2.04
CA SER A 639 -14.51 49.69 -2.84
C SER A 639 -14.29 48.80 -4.06
N GLY A 640 -15.31 48.06 -4.50
CA GLY A 640 -15.21 47.16 -5.65
C GLY A 640 -15.16 45.67 -5.27
N ALA A 641 -14.79 44.81 -6.22
CA ALA A 641 -14.81 43.35 -6.04
C ALA A 641 -13.88 42.86 -4.92
N THR A 642 -12.78 43.57 -4.67
CA THR A 642 -11.77 43.24 -3.65
C THR A 642 -12.03 43.89 -2.28
N ALA A 643 -13.10 44.68 -2.12
CA ALA A 643 -13.42 45.35 -0.84
C ALA A 643 -13.59 44.39 0.34
N GLY A 644 -14.05 43.16 0.07
CA GLY A 644 -14.17 42.10 1.07
C GLY A 644 -12.84 41.56 1.61
N LEU A 645 -11.71 41.91 0.98
CA LEU A 645 -10.37 41.45 1.35
C LEU A 645 -9.69 42.37 2.37
N VAL A 646 -10.09 43.65 2.45
CA VAL A 646 -9.47 44.66 3.33
C VAL A 646 -9.64 44.30 4.80
N GLY A 647 -8.54 44.36 5.55
CA GLY A 647 -8.50 44.12 6.99
C GLY A 647 -8.65 42.64 7.40
N ARG A 648 -8.66 41.71 6.42
CA ARG A 648 -8.72 40.27 6.69
C ARG A 648 -7.34 39.62 6.64
N PRO A 649 -7.03 38.71 7.58
CA PRO A 649 -5.85 37.86 7.46
C PRO A 649 -6.05 36.85 6.33
N LEU A 650 -4.98 36.53 5.58
CA LEU A 650 -5.03 35.61 4.44
C LEU A 650 -5.68 34.25 4.74
N ARG A 651 -5.55 33.73 5.97
CA ARG A 651 -6.18 32.46 6.39
C ARG A 651 -7.71 32.48 6.37
N ASP A 652 -8.32 33.67 6.45
CA ASP A 652 -9.76 33.87 6.51
C ASP A 652 -10.34 34.25 5.13
N VAL A 653 -9.49 34.38 4.11
CA VAL A 653 -9.85 34.62 2.71
C VAL A 653 -9.92 33.29 1.97
N ARG A 654 -11.01 33.03 1.25
CA ARG A 654 -11.17 31.81 0.44
C ARG A 654 -10.80 32.12 -1.00
N PHE A 655 -9.63 31.66 -1.43
CA PHE A 655 -9.29 31.61 -2.84
C PHE A 655 -9.73 30.26 -3.47
N PRO A 656 -10.03 30.21 -4.78
CA PRO A 656 -10.31 28.98 -5.50
C PRO A 656 -9.28 27.88 -5.26
N ALA A 657 -9.72 26.62 -5.28
CA ALA A 657 -8.82 25.48 -5.13
C ALA A 657 -7.75 25.48 -6.24
N GLY A 658 -6.51 25.10 -5.89
CA GLY A 658 -5.40 25.11 -6.84
C GLY A 658 -4.69 26.46 -6.97
N THR A 659 -5.04 27.47 -6.14
CA THR A 659 -4.39 28.79 -6.11
C THR A 659 -3.58 29.04 -4.83
N LEU A 660 -2.59 29.92 -4.91
CA LEU A 660 -1.64 30.28 -3.85
C LEU A 660 -1.29 31.76 -3.96
N VAL A 661 -1.43 32.52 -2.87
CA VAL A 661 -0.90 33.90 -2.80
C VAL A 661 0.63 33.83 -2.75
N ALA A 662 1.28 34.25 -3.83
CA ALA A 662 2.73 34.15 -3.99
C ALA A 662 3.47 35.33 -3.36
N LEU A 663 2.93 36.54 -3.48
CA LEU A 663 3.52 37.75 -2.89
C LEU A 663 2.47 38.84 -2.70
N ILE A 664 2.71 39.70 -1.72
CA ILE A 664 1.95 40.94 -1.50
C ILE A 664 2.92 42.11 -1.66
N ARG A 665 2.53 43.14 -2.41
CA ARG A 665 3.30 44.38 -2.54
C ARG A 665 2.59 45.51 -1.82
N ARG A 666 3.25 46.10 -0.84
CA ARG A 666 2.75 47.21 -0.01
C ARG A 666 3.72 48.38 -0.09
N ASP A 667 3.25 49.54 -0.56
CA ASP A 667 4.07 50.75 -0.69
C ASP A 667 5.43 50.52 -1.39
N GLY A 668 5.42 49.66 -2.42
CA GLY A 668 6.61 49.29 -3.18
C GLY A 668 7.50 48.20 -2.56
N GLN A 669 7.27 47.81 -1.30
CA GLN A 669 7.97 46.72 -0.62
C GLN A 669 7.28 45.37 -0.81
N ILE A 670 8.06 44.29 -0.86
CA ILE A 670 7.56 42.92 -0.95
C ILE A 670 7.33 42.38 0.46
N VAL A 671 6.09 42.00 0.74
CA VAL A 671 5.68 41.29 1.96
C VAL A 671 5.49 39.82 1.60
N VAL A 672 6.22 38.95 2.31
CA VAL A 672 6.09 37.50 2.14
C VAL A 672 4.78 37.05 2.81
N PRO A 673 3.83 36.47 2.06
CA PRO A 673 2.51 36.15 2.58
C PRO A 673 2.57 34.99 3.58
N SER A 674 1.90 35.17 4.71
CA SER A 674 1.65 34.15 5.73
C SER A 674 0.18 34.15 6.12
N GLY A 675 -0.33 33.06 6.71
CA GLY A 675 -1.74 32.98 7.11
C GLY A 675 -2.21 34.09 8.07
N SER A 676 -1.30 34.74 8.80
CA SER A 676 -1.58 35.90 9.67
C SER A 676 -1.39 37.26 8.99
N THR A 677 -0.95 37.30 7.73
CA THR A 677 -0.76 38.56 6.98
C THR A 677 -2.12 39.17 6.69
N VAL A 678 -2.34 40.37 7.23
CA VAL A 678 -3.58 41.13 7.04
C VAL A 678 -3.43 41.97 5.78
N LEU A 679 -4.39 41.84 4.86
CA LEU A 679 -4.44 42.63 3.63
C LEU A 679 -4.88 44.06 3.95
N GLU A 680 -4.10 45.03 3.49
CA GLU A 680 -4.34 46.47 3.67
C GLU A 680 -4.80 47.10 2.35
N GLU A 681 -5.53 48.20 2.46
CA GLU A 681 -5.90 49.00 1.29
C GLU A 681 -4.63 49.49 0.57
N GLY A 682 -4.58 49.30 -0.74
CA GLY A 682 -3.41 49.60 -1.57
C GLY A 682 -2.45 48.42 -1.78
N ASP A 683 -2.67 47.27 -1.12
CA ASP A 683 -1.89 46.06 -1.37
C ASP A 683 -2.13 45.54 -2.80
N ARG A 684 -1.05 45.14 -3.48
CA ARG A 684 -1.14 44.30 -4.69
C ARG A 684 -0.84 42.85 -4.34
N VAL A 685 -1.82 41.98 -4.53
CA VAL A 685 -1.75 40.55 -4.18
C VAL A 685 -1.58 39.74 -5.45
N THR A 686 -0.44 39.08 -5.62
CA THR A 686 -0.23 38.16 -6.73
C THR A 686 -0.60 36.75 -6.29
N VAL A 687 -1.56 36.15 -7.00
CA VAL A 687 -2.02 34.79 -6.78
C VAL A 687 -1.58 33.94 -7.96
N ILE A 688 -0.93 32.81 -7.70
CA ILE A 688 -0.53 31.82 -8.71
C ILE A 688 -1.40 30.57 -8.58
N GLY A 689 -1.70 29.85 -9.65
CA GLY A 689 -2.55 28.66 -9.56
C GLY A 689 -2.76 27.91 -10.86
N ASP A 690 -3.57 26.85 -10.81
CA ASP A 690 -4.05 26.19 -12.02
C ASP A 690 -5.01 27.10 -12.81
N ALA A 691 -5.13 26.85 -14.12
CA ALA A 691 -5.90 27.70 -15.03
C ALA A 691 -7.36 27.84 -14.60
N SER A 692 -7.98 26.75 -14.12
CA SER A 692 -9.35 26.78 -13.59
C SER A 692 -9.51 27.68 -12.36
N GLY A 693 -8.51 27.68 -11.47
CA GLY A 693 -8.46 28.49 -10.27
C GLY A 693 -8.24 29.96 -10.60
N ILE A 694 -7.35 30.29 -11.54
CA ILE A 694 -7.10 31.67 -11.98
C ILE A 694 -8.31 32.26 -12.71
N VAL A 695 -8.99 31.49 -13.57
CA VAL A 695 -10.22 31.92 -14.26
C VAL A 695 -11.34 32.20 -13.24
N ALA A 696 -11.53 31.32 -12.26
CA ALA A 696 -12.52 31.55 -11.19
C ALA A 696 -12.19 32.79 -10.35
N LEU A 697 -10.90 33.04 -10.11
CA LEU A 697 -10.42 34.17 -9.34
C LEU A 697 -10.59 35.50 -10.09
N ASN A 698 -10.33 35.51 -11.40
CA ASN A 698 -10.65 36.65 -12.27
C ASN A 698 -12.16 36.89 -12.36
N ALA A 699 -13.01 35.85 -12.37
CA ALA A 699 -14.45 36.03 -12.36
C ALA A 699 -14.99 36.60 -11.03
N GLU A 700 -14.32 36.31 -9.92
CA GLU A 700 -14.74 36.73 -8.57
C GLU A 700 -14.16 38.09 -8.15
N TYR A 701 -12.92 38.39 -8.53
CA TYR A 701 -12.16 39.56 -8.08
C TYR A 701 -11.48 40.37 -9.20
N GLY A 702 -11.60 39.94 -10.46
CA GLY A 702 -11.07 40.68 -11.61
C GLY A 702 -11.82 42.00 -11.78
N ALA A 703 -11.06 43.05 -12.09
CA ALA A 703 -11.57 44.39 -12.37
C ALA A 703 -12.01 44.51 -13.84
#